data_AF-A0A540KEA5-F1
#
_entry.id   AF-A0A540KEA5-F1
#
_cell.length_a   1.000
_cell.length_b   1.000
_cell.length_c   1.000
_cell.angle_alpha   90.00
_cell.angle_beta   90.00
_cell.angle_gamma   90.00
#
_symmetry.space_group_name_H-M   'P 1'
#
loop_
_entity.id
_entity.type
_entity.pdbx_description
1 polymer ?
#
loop_
_entity_poly.entity_id
_entity_poly.type
_entity_poly.pdbx_seq_one_letter_code
_entity_poly.pdbx_strand_id
1 'polypeptide(L)'
;MEESLLLSDYSREQQRRSRNSSSSSSCLTWGSFFEEVKSLGCIAGPMVAVVLSHFMLRFISVTMVGHLGELALSSSSIAFSLAGITGFSLFTGVASALETLCGQAYGAEQYQKLGLETYTAIFSLNLVCLPLSLIWIYMEEILIFTGQDPVISREAGKFIIWLIPALFAYATLQPLVRYFQTQSLLMPMVISSFATLLFHIPLSWVLIFKSGLDHLGGSLAIGVSYWFNVIFLWLYMKFSPACSKTRVPISKELLHRIREFLRFAIPSAVMICLEWWAFEMVIVLSGLLPNPALETSVLSACILATKTIYAIPTGFGGAVSTRVSNELGAGNPQRARIATFAAMFLAVLNASIIITILFACRKAFGFTFSNEKEVIDYITTMVPLLCLSVILDSVVRGTGWQHIGAWVNLGAFYLCGIPVAIALAFWLQLRGRGLWIGIQVGTFGQVSLLSLVTICANWEKQASNARERIFEGRPPEVNGLCEKAESRARNKDGKLSIPQWVGAVWEACSALKMTPATNITAIGRAMTKVAVSVKDVLREMKELKPVSSDPTDESSIEPSTEAEIEPDDDEILSDGDLGNDLSPEEMRVSQLAIAVVSEALVVIKELIRTISGLLKLENPNGGSNLVDSLEKLLKMCKEIGIQVDELGACLYPPQEVPAIKAASEKISSFVDDMQSELQNLNGNLVAFSQACNCLKSSLRQLESEVASPNTVDLETSVQNIDLNS
;
A
#
# COMPACT_ATOMS: atom_id res chain seq x y z
N MET A 1 29.80 7.55 -7.80
CA MET A 1 30.28 8.52 -6.79
C MET A 1 29.47 9.80 -6.83
N GLU A 2 29.25 10.40 -8.01
CA GLU A 2 28.33 11.54 -8.17
C GLU A 2 26.88 11.16 -7.85
N GLU A 3 26.40 9.99 -8.29
CA GLU A 3 25.04 9.49 -7.98
C GLU A 3 24.80 9.34 -6.46
N SER A 4 25.82 8.94 -5.70
CA SER A 4 25.79 8.89 -4.23
C SER A 4 25.94 10.26 -3.56
N LEU A 5 26.54 11.26 -4.23
CA LEU A 5 26.55 12.65 -3.76
C LEU A 5 25.17 13.29 -3.96
N LEU A 6 24.56 13.12 -5.14
CA LEU A 6 23.21 13.61 -5.43
C LEU A 6 22.15 13.00 -4.48
N LEU A 7 22.24 11.69 -4.18
CA LEU A 7 21.38 11.06 -3.17
C LEU A 7 21.71 11.52 -1.75
N SER A 8 22.98 11.68 -1.38
CA SER A 8 23.40 12.27 -0.10
C SER A 8 22.79 13.66 0.10
N ASP A 9 22.91 14.52 -0.89
CA ASP A 9 22.50 15.92 -0.77
C ASP A 9 20.97 16.05 -0.85
N TYR A 10 20.27 15.24 -1.66
CA TYR A 10 18.81 15.12 -1.59
C TYR A 10 18.33 14.65 -0.21
N SER A 11 18.98 13.66 0.40
CA SER A 11 18.66 13.20 1.76
C SER A 11 18.96 14.26 2.82
N ARG A 12 20.10 14.96 2.74
CA ARG A 12 20.44 16.08 3.62
C ARG A 12 19.48 17.26 3.47
N GLU A 13 18.99 17.52 2.25
CA GLU A 13 18.03 18.59 1.99
C GLU A 13 16.64 18.22 2.54
N GLN A 14 16.19 16.97 2.41
CA GLN A 14 15.01 16.48 3.13
C GLN A 14 15.19 16.60 4.66
N GLN A 15 16.35 16.25 5.19
CA GLN A 15 16.63 16.26 6.63
C GLN A 15 16.86 17.67 7.21
N ARG A 16 17.17 18.66 6.37
CA ARG A 16 17.06 20.10 6.70
C ARG A 16 15.61 20.59 6.63
N ARG A 17 14.86 20.20 5.58
CA ARG A 17 13.43 20.54 5.43
C ARG A 17 12.55 19.99 6.56
N SER A 18 12.89 18.83 7.14
CA SER A 18 12.17 18.31 8.31
C SER A 18 12.40 19.16 9.58
N ARG A 19 13.65 19.59 9.83
CA ARG A 19 14.00 20.49 10.96
C ARG A 19 13.37 21.88 10.83
N ASN A 20 13.22 22.42 9.62
CA ASN A 20 12.52 23.70 9.42
C ASN A 20 10.99 23.59 9.45
N SER A 21 10.42 22.39 9.65
CA SER A 21 8.96 22.19 9.66
C SER A 21 8.32 21.96 11.04
N SER A 22 9.10 22.02 12.13
CA SER A 22 8.59 21.91 13.51
C SER A 22 8.07 23.22 14.10
N SER A 23 8.12 24.35 13.38
CA SER A 23 7.78 25.69 13.89
C SER A 23 6.73 26.46 13.07
N SER A 24 5.93 25.80 12.22
CA SER A 24 4.74 26.45 11.66
C SER A 24 3.54 25.52 11.49
N SER A 25 2.44 25.91 12.13
CA SER A 25 1.07 25.48 11.87
C SER A 25 0.63 26.00 10.48
N SER A 26 1.19 25.38 9.44
CA SER A 26 1.16 25.90 8.07
C SER A 26 -0.25 25.91 7.50
N CYS A 27 -0.85 27.11 7.46
CA CYS A 27 -2.02 27.40 6.63
C CYS A 27 -1.72 27.06 5.16
N LEU A 28 -2.76 26.79 4.37
CA LEU A 28 -2.67 26.22 3.02
C LEU A 28 -2.18 27.28 2.00
N THR A 29 -0.89 27.58 2.05
CA THR A 29 -0.23 28.59 1.22
C THR A 29 0.05 28.06 -0.19
N TRP A 30 -0.05 28.94 -1.19
CA TRP A 30 0.29 28.62 -2.58
C TRP A 30 1.73 28.08 -2.73
N GLY A 31 2.68 28.56 -1.93
CA GLY A 31 4.05 28.03 -1.91
C GLY A 31 4.10 26.54 -1.58
N SER A 32 3.43 26.12 -0.49
CA SER A 32 3.36 24.70 -0.10
C SER A 32 2.71 23.81 -1.17
N PHE A 33 1.70 24.33 -1.87
CA PHE A 33 1.05 23.64 -2.98
C PHE A 33 1.98 23.47 -4.19
N PHE A 34 2.73 24.51 -4.58
CA PHE A 34 3.68 24.42 -5.68
C PHE A 34 4.88 23.51 -5.38
N GLU A 35 5.38 23.50 -4.14
CA GLU A 35 6.40 22.52 -3.71
C GLU A 35 5.88 21.08 -3.80
N GLU A 36 4.64 20.83 -3.36
CA GLU A 36 4.04 19.50 -3.41
C GLU A 36 3.73 19.05 -4.85
N VAL A 37 3.28 19.95 -5.72
CA VAL A 37 3.16 19.72 -7.18
C VAL A 37 4.50 19.33 -7.80
N LYS A 38 5.59 20.02 -7.43
CA LYS A 38 6.96 19.70 -7.89
C LYS A 38 7.41 18.32 -7.37
N SER A 39 7.15 18.03 -6.09
CA SER A 39 7.46 16.74 -5.45
C SER A 39 6.76 15.57 -6.15
N LEU A 40 5.43 15.68 -6.36
CA LEU A 40 4.63 14.71 -7.11
C LEU A 40 5.14 14.55 -8.54
N GLY A 41 5.49 15.65 -9.23
CA GLY A 41 6.03 15.62 -10.59
C GLY A 41 7.33 14.82 -10.71
N CYS A 42 8.25 14.98 -9.75
CA CYS A 42 9.52 14.24 -9.72
C CYS A 42 9.33 12.72 -9.52
N ILE A 43 8.30 12.27 -8.81
CA ILE A 43 8.00 10.85 -8.59
C ILE A 43 7.18 10.27 -9.76
N ALA A 44 6.19 11.03 -10.25
CA ALA A 44 5.31 10.60 -11.33
C ALA A 44 6.01 10.52 -12.69
N GLY A 45 6.88 11.47 -13.02
CA GLY A 45 7.56 11.55 -14.33
C GLY A 45 8.25 10.24 -14.73
N PRO A 46 9.15 9.68 -13.91
CA PRO A 46 9.80 8.39 -14.17
C PRO A 46 8.81 7.23 -14.37
N MET A 47 7.78 7.13 -13.52
CA MET A 47 6.78 6.06 -13.59
C MET A 47 5.91 6.17 -14.84
N VAL A 48 5.44 7.37 -15.17
CA VAL A 48 4.71 7.65 -16.42
C VAL A 48 5.57 7.32 -17.63
N ALA A 49 6.85 7.72 -17.65
CA ALA A 49 7.76 7.44 -18.77
C ALA A 49 7.95 5.93 -19.01
N VAL A 50 8.12 5.13 -17.96
CA VAL A 50 8.23 3.66 -18.05
C VAL A 50 6.93 3.04 -18.56
N VAL A 51 5.78 3.37 -17.96
CA VAL A 51 4.49 2.79 -18.35
C VAL A 51 4.10 3.19 -19.77
N LEU A 52 4.23 4.48 -20.12
CA LEU A 52 3.93 4.99 -21.46
C LEU A 52 4.82 4.34 -22.53
N SER A 53 6.11 4.15 -22.27
CA SER A 53 7.02 3.46 -23.21
C SER A 53 6.56 2.04 -23.54
N HIS A 54 6.03 1.29 -22.56
CA HIS A 54 5.54 -0.07 -22.79
C HIS A 54 4.27 -0.11 -23.67
N PHE A 55 3.39 0.89 -23.57
CA PHE A 55 2.24 1.05 -24.47
C PHE A 55 2.65 1.58 -25.85
N MET A 56 3.61 2.53 -25.91
CA MET A 56 4.15 3.09 -27.15
C MET A 56 4.68 2.02 -28.11
N LEU A 57 5.35 0.98 -27.62
CA LEU A 57 5.78 -0.16 -28.47
C LEU A 57 4.60 -0.78 -29.25
N ARG A 58 3.47 -1.04 -28.58
CA ARG A 58 2.27 -1.60 -29.24
C ARG A 58 1.60 -0.58 -30.15
N PHE A 59 1.51 0.69 -29.70
CA PHE A 59 0.99 1.80 -30.49
C PHE A 59 1.71 1.93 -31.83
N ILE A 60 3.05 2.07 -31.80
CA ILE A 60 3.91 2.23 -32.98
C ILE A 60 3.79 1.04 -33.92
N SER A 61 3.86 -0.19 -33.40
CA SER A 61 3.72 -1.39 -34.22
C SER A 61 2.36 -1.47 -34.92
N VAL A 62 1.26 -1.25 -34.21
CA VAL A 62 -0.10 -1.32 -34.79
C VAL A 62 -0.35 -0.18 -35.77
N THR A 63 0.09 1.05 -35.46
CA THR A 63 0.08 2.18 -36.40
C THR A 63 0.82 1.84 -37.70
N MET A 64 2.07 1.34 -37.61
CA MET A 64 2.85 1.00 -38.81
C MET A 64 2.20 -0.13 -39.61
N VAL A 65 1.70 -1.17 -38.96
CA VAL A 65 0.98 -2.27 -39.64
C VAL A 65 -0.32 -1.77 -40.27
N GLY A 66 -1.03 -0.84 -39.65
CA GLY A 66 -2.29 -0.32 -40.19
C GLY A 66 -2.18 0.49 -41.48
N HIS A 67 -1.00 1.08 -41.75
CA HIS A 67 -0.70 1.68 -43.06
C HIS A 67 -0.54 0.67 -44.21
N LEU A 68 -0.47 -0.65 -43.92
CA LEU A 68 -0.51 -1.70 -44.94
C LEU A 68 -1.94 -2.03 -45.42
N GLY A 69 -2.97 -1.64 -44.65
CA GLY A 69 -4.38 -1.79 -44.99
C GLY A 69 -5.23 -2.50 -43.91
N GLU A 70 -6.54 -2.45 -44.09
CA GLU A 70 -7.57 -2.84 -43.11
C GLU A 70 -7.47 -4.31 -42.68
N LEU A 71 -7.14 -5.24 -43.60
CA LEU A 71 -6.91 -6.65 -43.27
C LEU A 71 -5.68 -6.83 -42.36
N ALA A 72 -4.59 -6.11 -42.63
CA ALA A 72 -3.37 -6.17 -41.82
C ALA A 72 -3.61 -5.57 -40.41
N LEU A 73 -4.35 -4.47 -40.34
CA LEU A 73 -4.73 -3.82 -39.08
C LEU A 73 -5.64 -4.73 -38.22
N SER A 74 -6.75 -5.21 -38.78
CA SER A 74 -7.75 -6.00 -38.05
C SER A 74 -7.21 -7.36 -37.58
N SER A 75 -6.53 -8.13 -38.44
CA SER A 75 -5.93 -9.41 -38.07
C SER A 75 -4.88 -9.28 -36.97
N SER A 76 -3.95 -8.33 -37.09
CA SER A 76 -2.94 -8.05 -36.08
C SER A 76 -3.55 -7.53 -34.77
N SER A 77 -4.66 -6.79 -34.85
CA SER A 77 -5.39 -6.29 -33.69
C SER A 77 -6.08 -7.42 -32.91
N ILE A 78 -6.73 -8.34 -33.61
CA ILE A 78 -7.32 -9.56 -33.01
C ILE A 78 -6.22 -10.43 -32.39
N ALA A 79 -5.11 -10.65 -33.10
CA ALA A 79 -3.95 -11.37 -32.56
C ALA A 79 -3.39 -10.73 -31.28
N PHE A 80 -3.23 -9.40 -31.25
CA PHE A 80 -2.80 -8.68 -30.04
C PHE A 80 -3.84 -8.74 -28.91
N SER A 81 -5.13 -8.71 -29.22
CA SER A 81 -6.20 -8.75 -28.23
C SER A 81 -6.27 -10.14 -27.56
N LEU A 82 -6.18 -11.21 -28.34
CA LEU A 82 -6.08 -12.60 -27.87
C LEU A 82 -4.80 -12.84 -27.05
N ALA A 83 -3.67 -12.27 -27.48
CA ALA A 83 -2.44 -12.26 -26.70
C ALA A 83 -2.57 -11.46 -25.40
N GLY A 84 -3.37 -10.38 -25.41
CA GLY A 84 -3.79 -9.61 -24.24
C GLY A 84 -4.59 -10.44 -23.24
N ILE A 85 -5.61 -11.16 -23.73
CA ILE A 85 -6.47 -12.06 -22.95
C ILE A 85 -5.66 -13.19 -22.34
N THR A 86 -4.96 -13.96 -23.17
CA THR A 86 -4.38 -15.26 -22.78
C THR A 86 -3.01 -15.15 -22.11
N GLY A 87 -2.20 -14.14 -22.45
CA GLY A 87 -0.81 -14.02 -21.98
C GLY A 87 -0.51 -12.72 -21.23
N PHE A 88 -0.65 -11.56 -21.88
CA PHE A 88 -0.09 -10.31 -21.35
C PHE A 88 -0.81 -9.80 -20.09
N SER A 89 -2.14 -9.91 -20.00
CA SER A 89 -2.88 -9.55 -18.77
C SER A 89 -2.49 -10.49 -17.61
N LEU A 90 -2.49 -11.80 -17.87
CA LEU A 90 -2.09 -12.84 -16.93
C LEU A 90 -0.69 -12.61 -16.37
N PHE A 91 0.30 -12.32 -17.24
CA PHE A 91 1.68 -12.10 -16.82
C PHE A 91 1.84 -10.80 -16.03
N THR A 92 1.09 -9.75 -16.38
CA THR A 92 1.08 -8.48 -15.64
C THR A 92 0.52 -8.66 -14.22
N GLY A 93 -0.59 -9.39 -14.08
CA GLY A 93 -1.25 -9.62 -12.79
C GLY A 93 -0.61 -10.71 -11.92
N VAL A 94 0.03 -11.71 -12.52
CA VAL A 94 0.92 -12.63 -11.78
C VAL A 94 2.15 -11.88 -11.26
N ALA A 95 2.73 -10.99 -12.07
CA ALA A 95 3.90 -10.21 -11.66
C ALA A 95 3.58 -9.12 -10.62
N SER A 96 2.36 -8.54 -10.57
CA SER A 96 2.02 -7.53 -9.55
C SER A 96 2.02 -8.10 -8.13
N ALA A 97 1.87 -9.41 -7.92
CA ALA A 97 2.09 -10.02 -6.60
C ALA A 97 3.54 -9.87 -6.09
N LEU A 98 4.52 -9.62 -6.98
CA LEU A 98 5.88 -9.25 -6.57
C LEU A 98 5.94 -7.85 -5.96
N GLU A 99 5.03 -6.93 -6.27
CA GLU A 99 4.98 -5.62 -5.59
C GLU A 99 4.79 -5.82 -4.07
N THR A 100 3.94 -6.77 -3.68
CA THR A 100 3.79 -7.19 -2.29
C THR A 100 4.97 -8.03 -1.80
N LEU A 101 5.29 -9.14 -2.47
CA LEU A 101 6.29 -10.11 -1.98
C LEU A 101 7.71 -9.52 -1.92
N CYS A 102 8.14 -8.83 -2.97
CA CYS A 102 9.45 -8.18 -3.02
C CYS A 102 9.44 -6.87 -2.23
N GLY A 103 8.36 -6.09 -2.23
CA GLY A 103 8.26 -4.86 -1.42
C GLY A 103 8.37 -5.14 0.08
N GLN A 104 7.65 -6.15 0.58
CA GLN A 104 7.76 -6.61 1.98
C GLN A 104 9.15 -7.18 2.28
N ALA A 105 9.72 -7.98 1.37
CA ALA A 105 11.07 -8.52 1.55
C ALA A 105 12.14 -7.41 1.60
N TYR A 106 12.01 -6.36 0.78
CA TYR A 106 12.94 -5.23 0.77
C TYR A 106 12.81 -4.37 2.04
N GLY A 107 11.58 -4.04 2.45
CA GLY A 107 11.32 -3.27 3.67
C GLY A 107 11.71 -3.98 4.97
N ALA A 108 11.71 -5.33 4.98
CA ALA A 108 12.19 -6.15 6.08
C ALA A 108 13.69 -6.54 5.97
N GLU A 109 14.46 -5.86 5.11
CA GLU A 109 15.88 -6.12 4.79
C GLU A 109 16.22 -7.54 4.31
N GLN A 110 15.22 -8.35 3.94
CA GLN A 110 15.37 -9.70 3.40
C GLN A 110 15.75 -9.65 1.91
N TYR A 111 16.79 -8.88 1.57
CA TYR A 111 17.23 -8.60 0.21
C TYR A 111 17.43 -9.85 -0.66
N GLN A 112 17.92 -10.95 -0.06
CA GLN A 112 18.09 -12.24 -0.76
C GLN A 112 16.75 -12.90 -1.12
N LYS A 113 15.68 -12.71 -0.31
CA LYS A 113 14.33 -13.21 -0.64
C LYS A 113 13.79 -12.51 -1.89
N LEU A 114 13.96 -11.19 -2.01
CA LEU A 114 13.53 -10.41 -3.18
C LEU A 114 14.07 -11.00 -4.50
N GLY A 115 15.38 -11.26 -4.58
CA GLY A 115 15.96 -11.85 -5.78
C GLY A 115 15.45 -13.25 -6.09
N LEU A 116 15.21 -14.06 -5.05
CA LEU A 116 14.73 -15.43 -5.20
C LEU A 116 13.25 -15.49 -5.61
N GLU A 117 12.38 -14.63 -5.08
CA GLU A 117 10.98 -14.53 -5.53
C GLU A 117 10.91 -14.03 -6.98
N THR A 118 11.77 -13.08 -7.39
CA THR A 118 11.89 -12.67 -8.80
C THR A 118 12.28 -13.83 -9.71
N TYR A 119 13.29 -14.64 -9.37
CA TYR A 119 13.63 -15.82 -10.18
C TYR A 119 12.54 -16.90 -10.16
N THR A 120 11.84 -17.07 -9.04
CA THR A 120 10.67 -17.97 -8.91
C THR A 120 9.55 -17.54 -9.86
N ALA A 121 9.27 -16.25 -9.96
CA ALA A 121 8.28 -15.69 -10.87
C ALA A 121 8.70 -15.81 -12.34
N ILE A 122 9.95 -15.49 -12.70
CA ILE A 122 10.48 -15.67 -14.07
C ILE A 122 10.33 -17.13 -14.50
N PHE A 123 10.75 -18.08 -13.65
CA PHE A 123 10.62 -19.51 -13.94
C PHE A 123 9.15 -19.94 -14.10
N SER A 124 8.29 -19.52 -13.17
CA SER A 124 6.86 -19.86 -13.18
C SER A 124 6.14 -19.31 -14.41
N LEU A 125 6.41 -18.06 -14.81
CA LEU A 125 5.81 -17.44 -15.99
C LEU A 125 6.32 -18.09 -17.30
N ASN A 126 7.61 -18.38 -17.41
CA ASN A 126 8.16 -19.08 -18.58
C ASN A 126 7.64 -20.54 -18.69
N LEU A 127 7.28 -21.18 -17.57
CA LEU A 127 6.58 -22.47 -17.59
C LEU A 127 5.14 -22.33 -18.14
N VAL A 128 4.43 -21.25 -17.81
CA VAL A 128 3.08 -20.95 -18.34
C VAL A 128 3.13 -20.54 -19.82
N CYS A 129 4.24 -19.96 -20.32
CA CYS A 129 4.41 -19.71 -21.76
C CYS A 129 4.29 -20.98 -22.62
N LEU A 130 4.66 -22.17 -22.10
CA LEU A 130 4.65 -23.41 -22.89
C LEU A 130 3.23 -23.82 -23.35
N PRO A 131 2.23 -24.03 -22.47
CA PRO A 131 0.86 -24.32 -22.91
C PRO A 131 0.22 -23.16 -23.66
N LEU A 132 0.53 -21.90 -23.32
CA LEU A 132 0.03 -20.74 -24.07
C LEU A 132 0.55 -20.71 -25.51
N SER A 133 1.82 -21.04 -25.73
CA SER A 133 2.40 -21.13 -27.08
C SER A 133 1.71 -22.20 -27.93
N LEU A 134 1.34 -23.34 -27.32
CA LEU A 134 0.56 -24.38 -28.00
C LEU A 134 -0.83 -23.89 -28.40
N ILE A 135 -1.51 -23.14 -27.52
CA ILE A 135 -2.80 -22.50 -27.84
C ILE A 135 -2.64 -21.48 -28.97
N TRP A 136 -1.57 -20.68 -28.98
CA TRP A 136 -1.30 -19.68 -30.02
C TRP A 136 -1.01 -20.31 -31.39
N ILE A 137 -0.43 -21.51 -31.44
CA ILE A 137 -0.23 -22.28 -32.69
C ILE A 137 -1.56 -22.68 -33.35
N TYR A 138 -2.61 -22.94 -32.56
CA TYR A 138 -3.95 -23.30 -33.06
C TYR A 138 -4.91 -22.10 -33.18
N MET A 139 -4.42 -20.86 -33.11
CA MET A 139 -5.30 -19.69 -33.01
C MET A 139 -6.14 -19.43 -34.28
N GLU A 140 -5.64 -19.79 -35.48
CA GLU A 140 -6.43 -19.73 -36.73
C GLU A 140 -7.72 -20.56 -36.62
N GLU A 141 -7.58 -21.82 -36.20
CA GLU A 141 -8.70 -22.76 -36.00
C GLU A 141 -9.64 -22.31 -34.86
N ILE A 142 -9.10 -21.76 -33.77
CA ILE A 142 -9.90 -21.23 -32.64
C ILE A 142 -10.74 -20.03 -33.08
N LEU A 143 -10.21 -19.16 -33.94
CA LEU A 143 -10.93 -17.99 -34.45
C LEU A 143 -12.03 -18.38 -35.45
N ILE A 144 -11.72 -19.29 -36.37
CA ILE A 144 -12.72 -19.86 -37.30
C ILE A 144 -13.84 -20.57 -36.51
N PHE A 145 -13.48 -21.37 -35.49
CA PHE A 145 -14.45 -22.04 -34.61
C PHE A 145 -15.34 -21.06 -33.81
N THR A 146 -14.82 -19.90 -33.42
CA THR A 146 -15.60 -18.84 -32.74
C THR A 146 -16.40 -17.94 -33.70
N GLY A 147 -16.38 -18.23 -35.01
CA GLY A 147 -17.19 -17.55 -36.02
C GLY A 147 -16.58 -16.27 -36.59
N GLN A 148 -15.28 -16.03 -36.36
CA GLN A 148 -14.54 -14.92 -36.97
C GLN A 148 -14.40 -15.11 -38.49
N ASP A 149 -14.15 -14.02 -39.23
CA ASP A 149 -13.84 -14.11 -40.66
C ASP A 149 -12.60 -15.01 -40.91
N PRO A 150 -12.66 -15.98 -41.86
CA PRO A 150 -11.53 -16.90 -42.08
C PRO A 150 -10.25 -16.24 -42.59
N VAL A 151 -10.32 -15.13 -43.34
CA VAL A 151 -9.15 -14.43 -43.86
C VAL A 151 -8.46 -13.65 -42.74
N ILE A 152 -9.25 -12.94 -41.92
CA ILE A 152 -8.76 -12.28 -40.70
C ILE A 152 -8.15 -13.31 -39.74
N SER A 153 -8.83 -14.43 -39.51
CA SER A 153 -8.39 -15.53 -38.62
C SER A 153 -7.04 -16.10 -39.01
N ARG A 154 -6.81 -16.26 -40.32
CA ARG A 154 -5.57 -16.82 -40.88
C ARG A 154 -4.37 -15.90 -40.71
N GLU A 155 -4.50 -14.62 -41.06
CA GLU A 155 -3.41 -13.66 -40.86
C GLU A 155 -3.18 -13.40 -39.35
N ALA A 156 -4.23 -13.41 -38.53
CA ALA A 156 -4.12 -13.33 -37.07
C ALA A 156 -3.38 -14.54 -36.47
N GLY A 157 -3.66 -15.75 -36.98
CA GLY A 157 -2.96 -16.98 -36.61
C GLY A 157 -1.47 -16.94 -36.92
N LYS A 158 -1.09 -16.47 -38.12
CA LYS A 158 0.34 -16.23 -38.45
C LYS A 158 0.96 -15.20 -37.51
N PHE A 159 0.31 -14.05 -37.31
CA PHE A 159 0.84 -12.96 -36.49
C PHE A 159 1.08 -13.39 -35.04
N ILE A 160 0.14 -14.12 -34.43
CA ILE A 160 0.28 -14.55 -33.03
C ILE A 160 1.35 -15.65 -32.86
N ILE A 161 1.56 -16.51 -33.86
CA ILE A 161 2.69 -17.46 -33.87
C ILE A 161 4.03 -16.72 -33.87
N TRP A 162 4.19 -15.69 -34.70
CA TRP A 162 5.40 -14.85 -34.70
C TRP A 162 5.53 -13.96 -33.45
N LEU A 163 4.46 -13.79 -32.68
CA LEU A 163 4.47 -13.12 -31.38
C LEU A 163 4.92 -14.03 -30.22
N ILE A 164 5.03 -15.35 -30.41
CA ILE A 164 5.46 -16.30 -29.36
C ILE A 164 6.81 -15.90 -28.70
N PRO A 165 7.87 -15.48 -29.41
CA PRO A 165 9.09 -14.98 -28.78
C PRO A 165 8.88 -13.77 -27.86
N ALA A 166 7.88 -12.93 -28.15
CA ALA A 166 7.50 -11.79 -27.31
C ALA A 166 6.79 -12.23 -26.03
N LEU A 167 6.10 -13.39 -26.02
CA LEU A 167 5.46 -13.96 -24.83
C LEU A 167 6.51 -14.31 -23.76
N PHE A 168 7.56 -15.07 -24.13
CA PHE A 168 8.67 -15.41 -23.24
C PHE A 168 9.48 -14.18 -22.80
N ALA A 169 9.66 -13.19 -23.69
CA ALA A 169 10.27 -11.92 -23.33
C ALA A 169 9.44 -11.19 -22.27
N TYR A 170 8.12 -11.07 -22.46
CA TYR A 170 7.23 -10.36 -21.52
C TYR A 170 7.08 -11.09 -20.17
N ALA A 171 7.03 -12.42 -20.18
CA ALA A 171 7.09 -13.27 -18.99
C ALA A 171 8.34 -13.04 -18.12
N THR A 172 9.45 -12.68 -18.76
CA THR A 172 10.73 -12.38 -18.09
C THR A 172 10.83 -10.90 -17.72
N LEU A 173 10.31 -10.02 -18.55
CA LEU A 173 10.34 -8.56 -18.37
C LEU A 173 9.49 -8.11 -17.17
N GLN A 174 8.29 -8.65 -17.00
CA GLN A 174 7.39 -8.21 -15.93
C GLN A 174 7.99 -8.42 -14.52
N PRO A 175 8.55 -9.60 -14.17
CA PRO A 175 9.29 -9.75 -12.91
C PRO A 175 10.53 -8.87 -12.76
N LEU A 176 11.28 -8.62 -13.84
CA LEU A 176 12.45 -7.72 -13.81
C LEU A 176 12.05 -6.27 -13.52
N VAL A 177 10.96 -5.77 -14.12
CA VAL A 177 10.40 -4.45 -13.81
C VAL A 177 10.03 -4.37 -12.33
N ARG A 178 9.36 -5.39 -11.76
CA ARG A 178 9.00 -5.36 -10.33
C ARG A 178 10.20 -5.50 -9.39
N TYR A 179 11.24 -6.24 -9.79
CA TYR A 179 12.53 -6.30 -9.07
C TYR A 179 13.13 -4.90 -8.91
N PHE A 180 13.20 -4.10 -9.98
CA PHE A 180 13.73 -2.73 -9.90
C PHE A 180 12.79 -1.77 -9.19
N GLN A 181 11.49 -1.81 -9.49
CA GLN A 181 10.46 -0.95 -8.89
C GLN A 181 10.39 -1.09 -7.37
N THR A 182 10.42 -2.32 -6.82
CA THR A 182 10.33 -2.56 -5.37
C THR A 182 11.59 -2.16 -4.58
N GLN A 183 12.69 -1.88 -5.28
CA GLN A 183 13.92 -1.31 -4.71
C GLN A 183 14.02 0.21 -4.91
N SER A 184 12.98 0.85 -5.47
CA SER A 184 12.99 2.25 -5.94
C SER A 184 14.06 2.57 -7.00
N LEU A 185 14.59 1.55 -7.69
CA LEU A 185 15.59 1.70 -8.75
C LEU A 185 14.91 2.09 -10.07
N LEU A 186 14.38 3.30 -10.14
CA LEU A 186 13.58 3.77 -11.29
C LEU A 186 14.44 4.10 -12.52
N MET A 187 15.63 4.68 -12.34
CA MET A 187 16.48 5.14 -13.46
C MET A 187 16.86 4.03 -14.45
N PRO A 188 17.24 2.80 -14.04
CA PRO A 188 17.48 1.69 -14.97
C PRO A 188 16.27 1.36 -15.84
N MET A 189 15.05 1.42 -15.29
CA MET A 189 13.81 1.15 -16.02
C MET A 189 13.47 2.28 -17.01
N VAL A 190 13.69 3.55 -16.64
CA VAL A 190 13.50 4.70 -17.54
C VAL A 190 14.47 4.60 -18.73
N ILE A 191 15.76 4.38 -18.45
CA ILE A 191 16.80 4.29 -19.47
C ILE A 191 16.56 3.08 -20.38
N SER A 192 16.26 1.90 -19.83
CA SER A 192 16.00 0.70 -20.63
C SER A 192 14.76 0.86 -21.51
N SER A 193 13.68 1.44 -20.98
CA SER A 193 12.42 1.63 -21.71
C SER A 193 12.57 2.66 -22.83
N PHE A 194 13.28 3.77 -22.59
CA PHE A 194 13.54 4.79 -23.60
C PHE A 194 14.50 4.29 -24.69
N ALA A 195 15.58 3.60 -24.32
CA ALA A 195 16.49 2.96 -25.28
C ALA A 195 15.74 1.89 -26.12
N THR A 196 14.85 1.12 -25.50
CA THR A 196 13.99 0.15 -26.20
C THR A 196 13.07 0.84 -27.19
N LEU A 197 12.46 1.97 -26.82
CA LEU A 197 11.56 2.74 -27.69
C LEU A 197 12.31 3.33 -28.91
N LEU A 198 13.48 3.93 -28.69
CA LEU A 198 14.34 4.45 -29.77
C LEU A 198 14.85 3.36 -30.71
N PHE A 199 15.11 2.15 -30.20
CA PHE A 199 15.47 0.98 -30.99
C PHE A 199 14.26 0.39 -31.76
N HIS A 200 13.08 0.39 -31.13
CA HIS A 200 11.85 -0.20 -31.68
C HIS A 200 11.31 0.52 -32.92
N ILE A 201 11.38 1.86 -32.95
CA ILE A 201 10.87 2.68 -34.08
C ILE A 201 11.53 2.31 -35.43
N PRO A 202 12.88 2.40 -35.60
CA PRO A 202 13.53 2.05 -36.85
C PRO A 202 13.47 0.55 -37.14
N LEU A 203 13.53 -0.30 -36.11
CA LEU A 203 13.39 -1.76 -36.26
C LEU A 203 12.03 -2.11 -36.88
N SER A 204 10.94 -1.57 -36.32
CA SER A 204 9.58 -1.79 -36.83
C SER A 204 9.43 -1.28 -38.25
N TRP A 205 9.94 -0.09 -38.56
CA TRP A 205 9.85 0.47 -39.91
C TRP A 205 10.59 -0.39 -40.95
N VAL A 206 11.79 -0.89 -40.63
CA VAL A 206 12.55 -1.78 -41.52
C VAL A 206 11.83 -3.14 -41.67
N LEU A 207 11.40 -3.75 -40.58
CA LEU A 207 10.76 -5.07 -40.64
C LEU A 207 9.41 -5.00 -41.37
N ILE A 208 8.57 -4.00 -41.10
CA ILE A 208 7.24 -3.86 -41.71
C ILE A 208 7.31 -3.40 -43.18
N PHE A 209 8.14 -2.39 -43.52
CA PHE A 209 8.08 -1.74 -44.85
C PHE A 209 9.28 -2.00 -45.77
N LYS A 210 10.29 -2.76 -45.33
CA LYS A 210 11.51 -3.03 -46.12
C LYS A 210 11.96 -4.49 -46.16
N SER A 211 11.59 -5.32 -45.20
CA SER A 211 12.03 -6.73 -45.14
C SER A 211 11.18 -7.70 -45.95
N GLY A 212 9.95 -7.32 -46.34
CA GLY A 212 8.97 -8.23 -46.96
C GLY A 212 8.26 -9.16 -45.96
N LEU A 213 8.36 -8.90 -44.66
CA LEU A 213 7.59 -9.57 -43.61
C LEU A 213 6.23 -8.91 -43.34
N ASP A 214 5.98 -7.73 -43.92
CA ASP A 214 4.74 -6.96 -43.80
C ASP A 214 4.24 -6.88 -42.34
N HIS A 215 2.99 -7.26 -42.09
CA HIS A 215 2.39 -7.26 -40.75
C HIS A 215 3.15 -8.15 -39.74
N LEU A 216 3.69 -9.30 -40.17
CA LEU A 216 4.49 -10.18 -39.32
C LEU A 216 5.76 -9.49 -38.82
N GLY A 217 6.31 -8.54 -39.60
CA GLY A 217 7.42 -7.69 -39.21
C GLY A 217 7.17 -6.91 -37.91
N GLY A 218 5.92 -6.51 -37.64
CA GLY A 218 5.53 -5.84 -36.40
C GLY A 218 5.55 -6.77 -35.18
N SER A 219 5.05 -8.00 -35.32
CA SER A 219 5.11 -9.01 -34.25
C SER A 219 6.56 -9.34 -33.86
N LEU A 220 7.45 -9.49 -34.85
CA LEU A 220 8.87 -9.72 -34.66
C LEU A 220 9.56 -8.50 -34.01
N ALA A 221 9.23 -7.28 -34.45
CA ALA A 221 9.79 -6.06 -33.88
C ALA A 221 9.49 -5.93 -32.38
N ILE A 222 8.26 -6.24 -31.94
CA ILE A 222 7.92 -6.26 -30.51
C ILE A 222 8.70 -7.35 -29.77
N GLY A 223 8.80 -8.56 -30.32
CA GLY A 223 9.55 -9.65 -29.68
C GLY A 223 11.03 -9.30 -29.46
N VAL A 224 11.69 -8.76 -30.49
CA VAL A 224 13.09 -8.33 -30.43
C VAL A 224 13.27 -7.13 -29.49
N SER A 225 12.36 -6.16 -29.48
CA SER A 225 12.42 -5.02 -28.55
C SER A 225 12.15 -5.40 -27.09
N TYR A 226 11.21 -6.32 -26.81
CA TYR A 226 11.02 -6.85 -25.46
C TYR A 226 12.26 -7.64 -24.98
N TRP A 227 12.88 -8.46 -25.85
CA TRP A 227 14.14 -9.14 -25.51
C TRP A 227 15.30 -8.16 -25.28
N PHE A 228 15.40 -7.08 -26.05
CA PHE A 228 16.38 -6.01 -25.82
C PHE A 228 16.21 -5.38 -24.42
N ASN A 229 14.97 -5.07 -24.00
CA ASN A 229 14.69 -4.54 -22.67
C ASN A 229 15.03 -5.55 -21.56
N VAL A 230 14.66 -6.82 -21.72
CA VAL A 230 15.04 -7.92 -20.80
C VAL A 230 16.55 -8.04 -20.65
N ILE A 231 17.28 -8.03 -21.77
CA ILE A 231 18.75 -8.12 -21.77
C ILE A 231 19.36 -6.91 -21.06
N PHE A 232 18.90 -5.68 -21.35
CA PHE A 232 19.38 -4.46 -20.69
C PHE A 232 19.19 -4.54 -19.15
N LEU A 233 17.96 -4.84 -18.71
CA LEU A 233 17.63 -4.92 -17.29
C LEU A 233 18.34 -6.07 -16.57
N TRP A 234 18.50 -7.22 -17.23
CA TRP A 234 19.27 -8.35 -16.68
C TRP A 234 20.76 -8.06 -16.58
N LEU A 235 21.35 -7.39 -17.57
CA LEU A 235 22.75 -6.93 -17.52
C LEU A 235 22.95 -5.92 -16.37
N TYR A 236 22.03 -4.96 -16.22
CA TYR A 236 22.08 -4.03 -15.09
C TYR A 236 21.98 -4.76 -13.75
N MET A 237 21.02 -5.68 -13.58
CA MET A 237 20.88 -6.51 -12.38
C MET A 237 22.14 -7.34 -12.07
N LYS A 238 22.79 -7.86 -13.12
CA LYS A 238 23.98 -8.70 -12.98
C LYS A 238 25.22 -7.91 -12.59
N PHE A 239 25.42 -6.70 -13.13
CA PHE A 239 26.67 -5.95 -13.01
C PHE A 239 26.62 -4.70 -12.11
N SER A 240 25.44 -4.11 -11.85
CA SER A 240 25.35 -2.90 -11.02
C SER A 240 25.63 -3.19 -9.53
N PRO A 241 26.50 -2.40 -8.86
CA PRO A 241 26.68 -2.47 -7.41
C PRO A 241 25.40 -2.22 -6.61
N ALA A 242 24.44 -1.47 -7.14
CA ALA A 242 23.16 -1.21 -6.49
C ALA A 242 22.35 -2.51 -6.26
N CYS A 243 22.50 -3.49 -7.14
CA CYS A 243 21.86 -4.81 -7.02
C CYS A 243 22.66 -5.81 -6.16
N SER A 244 23.80 -5.42 -5.56
CA SER A 244 24.71 -6.36 -4.89
C SER A 244 24.10 -7.11 -3.71
N LYS A 245 23.22 -6.47 -2.93
CA LYS A 245 22.50 -7.09 -1.78
C LYS A 245 21.36 -8.01 -2.21
N THR A 246 20.72 -7.72 -3.34
CA THR A 246 19.46 -8.34 -3.81
C THR A 246 19.65 -9.40 -4.89
N ARG A 247 20.77 -9.33 -5.64
CA ARG A 247 21.19 -10.32 -6.63
C ARG A 247 21.64 -11.62 -5.96
N VAL A 248 20.83 -12.66 -6.07
CA VAL A 248 21.14 -14.03 -5.58
C VAL A 248 21.65 -14.95 -6.69
N PRO A 249 22.37 -16.04 -6.37
CA PRO A 249 22.58 -17.14 -7.32
C PRO A 249 21.27 -17.91 -7.57
N ILE A 250 21.05 -18.36 -8.82
CA ILE A 250 19.90 -19.21 -9.16
C ILE A 250 20.08 -20.57 -8.48
N SER A 251 19.10 -21.00 -7.68
CA SER A 251 19.16 -22.23 -6.89
C SER A 251 17.89 -23.08 -7.03
N LYS A 252 17.94 -24.34 -6.61
CA LYS A 252 16.77 -25.23 -6.56
C LYS A 252 15.72 -24.82 -5.51
N GLU A 253 15.99 -23.81 -4.68
CA GLU A 253 15.02 -23.29 -3.71
C GLU A 253 13.81 -22.66 -4.42
N LEU A 254 14.01 -22.05 -5.60
CA LEU A 254 12.92 -21.44 -6.37
C LEU A 254 11.77 -22.43 -6.66
N LEU A 255 12.10 -23.70 -6.91
CA LEU A 255 11.10 -24.76 -7.18
C LEU A 255 10.18 -25.01 -5.98
N HIS A 256 10.68 -24.83 -4.76
CA HIS A 256 9.93 -25.01 -3.52
C HIS A 256 9.00 -23.82 -3.25
N ARG A 257 9.36 -22.63 -3.77
CA ARG A 257 8.60 -21.38 -3.61
C ARG A 257 7.47 -21.19 -4.62
N ILE A 258 7.45 -21.92 -5.74
CA ILE A 258 6.38 -21.82 -6.76
C ILE A 258 4.97 -21.89 -6.14
N ARG A 259 4.74 -22.78 -5.17
CA ARG A 259 3.43 -22.90 -4.49
C ARG A 259 3.09 -21.70 -3.59
N GLU A 260 4.09 -21.09 -2.96
CA GLU A 260 3.92 -19.86 -2.15
C GLU A 260 3.61 -18.69 -3.09
N PHE A 261 4.45 -18.49 -4.12
CA PHE A 261 4.28 -17.46 -5.15
C PHE A 261 2.90 -17.52 -5.83
N LEU A 262 2.49 -18.69 -6.33
CA LEU A 262 1.20 -18.85 -7.02
C LEU A 262 -0.01 -18.56 -6.11
N ARG A 263 0.09 -18.78 -4.80
CA ARG A 263 -0.99 -18.46 -3.84
C ARG A 263 -1.30 -16.97 -3.79
N PHE A 264 -0.28 -16.11 -3.95
CA PHE A 264 -0.44 -14.65 -4.02
C PHE A 264 -0.67 -14.16 -5.45
N ALA A 265 -0.07 -14.81 -6.45
CA ALA A 265 -0.19 -14.41 -7.85
C ALA A 265 -1.58 -14.65 -8.45
N ILE A 266 -2.28 -15.73 -8.09
CA ILE A 266 -3.58 -16.07 -8.70
C ILE A 266 -4.66 -15.00 -8.41
N PRO A 267 -4.88 -14.51 -7.17
CA PRO A 267 -5.83 -13.42 -6.93
C PRO A 267 -5.51 -12.13 -7.70
N SER A 268 -4.24 -11.71 -7.72
CA SER A 268 -3.78 -10.52 -8.44
C SER A 268 -3.94 -10.65 -9.96
N ALA A 269 -3.69 -11.85 -10.49
CA ALA A 269 -3.93 -12.20 -11.88
C ALA A 269 -5.42 -12.10 -12.25
N VAL A 270 -6.31 -12.73 -11.47
CA VAL A 270 -7.76 -12.70 -11.73
C VAL A 270 -8.29 -11.27 -11.76
N MET A 271 -7.88 -10.41 -10.82
CA MET A 271 -8.29 -9.00 -10.79
C MET A 271 -7.92 -8.24 -12.08
N ILE A 272 -6.65 -8.32 -12.49
CA ILE A 272 -6.14 -7.59 -13.67
C ILE A 272 -6.64 -8.20 -14.98
N CYS A 273 -6.77 -9.52 -15.06
CA CYS A 273 -7.39 -10.20 -16.19
C CYS A 273 -8.85 -9.78 -16.37
N LEU A 274 -9.67 -9.76 -15.31
CA LEU A 274 -11.07 -9.36 -15.41
C LEU A 274 -11.25 -7.91 -15.91
N GLU A 275 -10.38 -6.99 -15.49
CA GLU A 275 -10.37 -5.61 -16.02
C GLU A 275 -9.98 -5.57 -17.51
N TRP A 276 -8.89 -6.23 -17.89
CA TRP A 276 -8.38 -6.18 -19.26
C TRP A 276 -9.28 -6.90 -20.26
N TRP A 277 -9.75 -8.10 -19.92
CA TRP A 277 -10.58 -8.94 -20.78
C TRP A 277 -11.87 -8.22 -21.21
N ALA A 278 -12.46 -7.37 -20.36
CA ALA A 278 -13.65 -6.61 -20.71
C ALA A 278 -13.42 -5.69 -21.93
N PHE A 279 -12.26 -5.02 -22.00
CA PHE A 279 -11.87 -4.21 -23.14
C PHE A 279 -11.40 -5.04 -24.35
N GLU A 280 -10.75 -6.18 -24.12
CA GLU A 280 -10.34 -7.08 -25.22
C GLU A 280 -11.56 -7.77 -25.89
N MET A 281 -12.62 -8.09 -25.13
CA MET A 281 -13.88 -8.62 -25.68
C MET A 281 -14.51 -7.69 -26.73
N VAL A 282 -14.31 -6.37 -26.65
CA VAL A 282 -14.80 -5.43 -27.67
C VAL A 282 -14.13 -5.67 -29.03
N ILE A 283 -12.85 -6.06 -29.06
CA ILE A 283 -12.10 -6.35 -30.30
C ILE A 283 -12.41 -7.75 -30.82
N VAL A 284 -12.67 -8.71 -29.94
CA VAL A 284 -13.11 -10.07 -30.35
C VAL A 284 -14.55 -10.03 -30.90
N LEU A 285 -15.44 -9.25 -30.28
CA LEU A 285 -16.83 -9.08 -30.75
C LEU A 285 -16.92 -8.25 -32.04
N SER A 286 -15.99 -7.32 -32.31
CA SER A 286 -16.00 -6.54 -33.55
C SER A 286 -15.68 -7.38 -34.78
N GLY A 287 -14.88 -8.44 -34.63
CA GLY A 287 -14.61 -9.42 -35.69
C GLY A 287 -15.80 -10.31 -36.04
N LEU A 288 -16.92 -10.21 -35.30
CA LEU A 288 -18.21 -10.86 -35.59
C LEU A 288 -19.25 -9.89 -36.19
N LEU A 289 -18.91 -8.61 -36.41
CA LEU A 289 -19.82 -7.61 -36.98
C LEU A 289 -19.81 -7.61 -38.53
N PRO A 290 -20.88 -7.09 -39.18
CA PRO A 290 -20.87 -6.84 -40.62
C PRO A 290 -19.78 -5.83 -41.01
N ASN A 291 -18.95 -6.20 -41.99
CA ASN A 291 -17.62 -5.64 -42.26
C ASN A 291 -16.67 -5.72 -41.04
N PRO A 292 -16.22 -6.94 -40.68
CA PRO A 292 -15.46 -7.17 -39.45
C PRO A 292 -14.05 -6.56 -39.50
N ALA A 293 -13.46 -6.38 -40.69
CA ALA A 293 -12.16 -5.76 -40.86
C ALA A 293 -12.21 -4.26 -40.48
N LEU A 294 -13.20 -3.51 -40.97
CA LEU A 294 -13.43 -2.11 -40.64
C LEU A 294 -13.75 -1.90 -39.15
N GLU A 295 -14.77 -2.59 -38.64
CA GLU A 295 -15.24 -2.40 -37.25
C GLU A 295 -14.13 -2.73 -36.25
N THR A 296 -13.34 -3.78 -36.52
CA THR A 296 -12.17 -4.15 -35.71
C THR A 296 -11.03 -3.16 -35.83
N SER A 297 -10.71 -2.68 -37.03
CA SER A 297 -9.63 -1.69 -37.25
C SER A 297 -9.91 -0.36 -36.56
N VAL A 298 -11.17 0.10 -36.62
CA VAL A 298 -11.62 1.33 -35.95
C VAL A 298 -11.61 1.15 -34.43
N LEU A 299 -12.16 0.05 -33.92
CA LEU A 299 -12.21 -0.19 -32.48
C LEU A 299 -10.83 -0.46 -31.87
N SER A 300 -9.93 -1.15 -32.57
CA SER A 300 -8.58 -1.42 -32.05
C SER A 300 -7.74 -0.16 -31.98
N ALA A 301 -7.80 0.70 -33.01
CA ALA A 301 -7.19 2.04 -32.98
C ALA A 301 -7.71 2.86 -31.78
N CYS A 302 -9.02 2.84 -31.56
CA CYS A 302 -9.64 3.55 -30.45
C CYS A 302 -9.23 2.98 -29.07
N ILE A 303 -9.28 1.67 -28.86
CA ILE A 303 -8.88 1.03 -27.60
C ILE A 303 -7.38 1.19 -27.34
N LEU A 304 -6.53 1.07 -28.37
CA LEU A 304 -5.08 1.22 -28.23
C LEU A 304 -4.69 2.66 -27.88
N ALA A 305 -5.38 3.65 -28.46
CA ALA A 305 -5.24 5.04 -28.06
C ALA A 305 -5.67 5.27 -26.61
N THR A 306 -6.86 4.80 -26.21
CA THR A 306 -7.33 4.94 -24.81
C THR A 306 -6.40 4.26 -23.82
N LYS A 307 -5.90 3.04 -24.09
CA LYS A 307 -4.90 2.34 -23.27
C LYS A 307 -3.57 3.13 -23.19
N THR A 308 -3.11 3.68 -24.31
CA THR A 308 -1.91 4.53 -24.37
C THR A 308 -2.09 5.82 -23.56
N ILE A 309 -3.28 6.41 -23.57
CA ILE A 309 -3.64 7.58 -22.76
C ILE A 309 -3.74 7.20 -21.26
N TYR A 310 -4.35 6.06 -20.89
CA TYR A 310 -4.47 5.53 -19.50
C TYR A 310 -3.11 5.34 -18.82
N ALA A 311 -2.02 5.19 -19.59
CA ALA A 311 -0.66 5.11 -19.08
C ALA A 311 -0.27 6.32 -18.21
N ILE A 312 -0.69 7.53 -18.58
CA ILE A 312 -0.38 8.78 -17.88
C ILE A 312 -1.05 8.81 -16.49
N PRO A 313 -2.38 8.72 -16.35
CA PRO A 313 -3.02 8.68 -15.02
C PRO A 313 -2.66 7.42 -14.22
N THR A 314 -2.19 6.33 -14.85
CA THR A 314 -1.68 5.15 -14.11
C THR A 314 -0.33 5.43 -13.45
N GLY A 315 0.65 5.93 -14.20
CA GLY A 315 1.95 6.32 -13.64
C GLY A 315 1.82 7.45 -12.60
N PHE A 316 0.88 8.37 -12.83
CA PHE A 316 0.55 9.43 -11.88
C PHE A 316 -0.11 8.89 -10.60
N GLY A 317 -1.15 8.05 -10.71
CA GLY A 317 -1.87 7.48 -9.56
C GLY A 317 -0.96 6.66 -8.63
N GLY A 318 0.01 5.92 -9.17
CA GLY A 318 1.03 5.22 -8.37
C GLY A 318 1.90 6.16 -7.55
N ALA A 319 2.33 7.28 -8.13
CA ALA A 319 3.12 8.30 -7.42
C ALA A 319 2.31 9.02 -6.34
N VAL A 320 1.05 9.37 -6.63
CA VAL A 320 0.11 9.97 -5.67
C VAL A 320 -0.15 9.03 -4.49
N SER A 321 -0.48 7.77 -4.76
CA SER A 321 -0.71 6.76 -3.71
C SER A 321 0.52 6.58 -2.81
N THR A 322 1.72 6.56 -3.40
CA THR A 322 3.00 6.51 -2.66
C THR A 322 3.18 7.75 -1.78
N ARG A 323 2.99 8.95 -2.33
CA ARG A 323 3.19 10.22 -1.62
C ARG A 323 2.21 10.39 -0.45
N VAL A 324 0.93 10.11 -0.68
CA VAL A 324 -0.13 10.19 0.35
C VAL A 324 0.10 9.13 1.43
N SER A 325 0.44 7.89 1.07
CA SER A 325 0.74 6.83 2.04
C SER A 325 1.96 7.16 2.90
N ASN A 326 3.00 7.78 2.31
CA ASN A 326 4.21 8.18 3.04
C ASN A 326 3.93 9.31 4.06
N GLU A 327 3.19 10.36 3.67
CA GLU A 327 2.86 11.45 4.61
C GLU A 327 1.86 11.00 5.70
N LEU A 328 0.92 10.09 5.39
CA LEU A 328 0.08 9.47 6.42
C LEU A 328 0.88 8.58 7.38
N GLY A 329 1.79 7.75 6.85
CA GLY A 329 2.69 6.90 7.66
C GLY A 329 3.68 7.69 8.51
N ALA A 330 4.05 8.90 8.08
CA ALA A 330 4.86 9.85 8.84
C ALA A 330 4.07 10.69 9.87
N GLY A 331 2.74 10.50 9.99
CA GLY A 331 1.91 11.25 10.93
C GLY A 331 1.55 12.68 10.47
N ASN A 332 1.67 13.00 9.18
CA ASN A 332 1.43 14.33 8.61
C ASN A 332 0.10 14.41 7.82
N PRO A 333 -1.09 14.35 8.45
CA PRO A 333 -2.37 14.32 7.73
C PRO A 333 -2.60 15.57 6.87
N GLN A 334 -2.09 16.74 7.27
CA GLN A 334 -2.21 17.96 6.48
C GLN A 334 -1.36 17.91 5.20
N ARG A 335 -0.14 17.36 5.23
CA ARG A 335 0.65 17.15 4.01
C ARG A 335 0.03 16.10 3.10
N ALA A 336 -0.49 15.00 3.66
CA ALA A 336 -1.26 14.02 2.89
C ALA A 336 -2.48 14.66 2.20
N ARG A 337 -3.17 15.58 2.88
CA ARG A 337 -4.30 16.35 2.32
C ARG A 337 -3.86 17.31 1.20
N ILE A 338 -2.76 18.06 1.39
CA ILE A 338 -2.20 18.94 0.35
C ILE A 338 -1.73 18.13 -0.87
N ALA A 339 -1.06 16.99 -0.67
CA ALA A 339 -0.67 16.07 -1.73
C ALA A 339 -1.89 15.52 -2.49
N THR A 340 -2.99 15.23 -1.80
CA THR A 340 -4.25 14.80 -2.42
C THR A 340 -4.89 15.93 -3.26
N PHE A 341 -4.87 17.18 -2.78
CA PHE A 341 -5.36 18.32 -3.57
C PHE A 341 -4.48 18.61 -4.79
N ALA A 342 -3.15 18.60 -4.64
CA ALA A 342 -2.20 18.75 -5.74
C ALA A 342 -2.37 17.64 -6.78
N ALA A 343 -2.62 16.40 -6.33
CA ALA A 343 -2.93 15.27 -7.19
C ALA A 343 -4.22 15.47 -7.99
N MET A 344 -5.34 15.86 -7.35
CA MET A 344 -6.61 16.10 -8.04
C MET A 344 -6.49 17.24 -9.06
N PHE A 345 -5.82 18.33 -8.71
CA PHE A 345 -5.56 19.44 -9.64
C PHE A 345 -4.76 18.98 -10.87
N LEU A 346 -3.66 18.25 -10.67
CA LEU A 346 -2.84 17.73 -11.76
C LEU A 346 -3.59 16.68 -12.61
N ALA A 347 -4.47 15.86 -12.02
CA ALA A 347 -5.30 14.92 -12.75
C ALA A 347 -6.29 15.63 -13.69
N VAL A 348 -7.02 16.63 -13.19
CA VAL A 348 -7.95 17.45 -13.98
C VAL A 348 -7.21 18.24 -15.07
N LEU A 349 -6.05 18.81 -14.75
CA LEU A 349 -5.21 19.53 -15.71
C LEU A 349 -4.75 18.60 -16.85
N ASN A 350 -4.18 17.44 -16.54
CA ASN A 350 -3.76 16.45 -17.55
C ASN A 350 -4.94 15.97 -18.39
N ALA A 351 -6.08 15.62 -17.79
CA ALA A 351 -7.27 15.19 -18.51
C ALA A 351 -7.76 16.27 -19.49
N SER A 352 -7.87 17.53 -19.04
CA SER A 352 -8.31 18.64 -19.90
C SER A 352 -7.36 18.92 -21.07
N ILE A 353 -6.04 18.83 -20.86
CA ILE A 353 -5.03 18.93 -21.93
C ILE A 353 -5.20 17.79 -22.94
N ILE A 354 -5.30 16.54 -22.47
CA ILE A 354 -5.44 15.34 -23.31
C ILE A 354 -6.73 15.43 -24.15
N ILE A 355 -7.86 15.77 -23.53
CA ILE A 355 -9.16 15.92 -24.21
C ILE A 355 -9.10 17.03 -25.26
N THR A 356 -8.48 18.17 -24.94
CA THR A 356 -8.35 19.32 -25.85
C THR A 356 -7.50 18.95 -27.07
N ILE A 357 -6.34 18.31 -26.86
CA ILE A 357 -5.46 17.86 -27.95
C ILE A 357 -6.17 16.81 -28.82
N LEU A 358 -6.76 15.77 -28.21
CA LEU A 358 -7.43 14.70 -28.94
C LEU A 358 -8.62 15.23 -29.77
N PHE A 359 -9.42 16.13 -29.20
CA PHE A 359 -10.55 16.72 -29.90
C PHE A 359 -10.13 17.72 -30.98
N ALA A 360 -9.08 18.53 -30.76
CA ALA A 360 -8.54 19.44 -31.77
C ALA A 360 -7.94 18.66 -32.95
N CYS A 361 -7.11 17.65 -32.67
CA CYS A 361 -6.46 16.81 -33.67
C CYS A 361 -7.37 15.75 -34.30
N ARG A 362 -8.65 15.65 -33.92
CA ARG A 362 -9.57 14.54 -34.30
C ARG A 362 -9.61 14.19 -35.79
N LYS A 363 -9.45 15.17 -36.69
CA LYS A 363 -9.40 14.95 -38.15
C LYS A 363 -8.07 14.38 -38.64
N ALA A 364 -6.96 14.70 -37.98
CA ALA A 364 -5.64 14.14 -38.27
C ALA A 364 -5.45 12.77 -37.58
N PHE A 365 -6.18 12.52 -36.50
CA PHE A 365 -6.04 11.34 -35.66
C PHE A 365 -6.31 10.01 -36.38
N GLY A 366 -7.28 9.95 -37.32
CA GLY A 366 -7.49 8.74 -38.13
C GLY A 366 -6.28 8.36 -38.99
N PHE A 367 -5.54 9.37 -39.49
CA PHE A 367 -4.33 9.18 -40.31
C PHE A 367 -3.13 8.63 -39.51
N THR A 368 -3.20 8.51 -38.18
CA THR A 368 -2.15 7.85 -37.38
C THR A 368 -2.38 6.34 -37.24
N PHE A 369 -3.38 5.77 -37.91
CA PHE A 369 -3.70 4.34 -37.86
C PHE A 369 -3.94 3.72 -39.24
N SER A 370 -4.45 4.46 -40.21
CA SER A 370 -4.72 3.94 -41.56
C SER A 370 -4.57 5.01 -42.63
N ASN A 371 -4.36 4.56 -43.87
CA ASN A 371 -4.45 5.37 -45.08
C ASN A 371 -5.86 5.32 -45.71
N GLU A 372 -6.74 4.44 -45.22
CA GLU A 372 -8.05 4.16 -45.81
C GLU A 372 -9.11 5.11 -45.28
N LYS A 373 -9.80 5.79 -46.21
CA LYS A 373 -10.71 6.90 -45.87
C LYS A 373 -11.85 6.47 -44.95
N GLU A 374 -12.42 5.28 -45.14
CA GLU A 374 -13.55 4.80 -44.33
C GLU A 374 -13.13 4.60 -42.86
N VAL A 375 -11.95 4.00 -42.61
CA VAL A 375 -11.34 3.90 -41.29
C VAL A 375 -11.07 5.28 -40.68
N ILE A 376 -10.50 6.21 -41.45
CA ILE A 376 -10.15 7.58 -41.01
C ILE A 376 -11.41 8.37 -40.61
N ASP A 377 -12.43 8.38 -41.45
CA ASP A 377 -13.69 9.10 -41.20
C ASP A 377 -14.45 8.48 -40.03
N TYR A 378 -14.50 7.14 -39.92
CA TYR A 378 -15.14 6.46 -38.78
C TYR A 378 -14.40 6.76 -37.47
N ILE A 379 -13.07 6.62 -37.39
CA ILE A 379 -12.27 7.03 -36.21
C ILE A 379 -12.54 8.50 -35.86
N THR A 380 -12.60 9.40 -36.85
CA THR A 380 -12.91 10.83 -36.62
C THR A 380 -14.28 11.04 -35.95
N THR A 381 -15.28 10.21 -36.25
CA THR A 381 -16.58 10.22 -35.56
C THR A 381 -16.56 9.54 -34.18
N MET A 382 -15.61 8.65 -33.90
CA MET A 382 -15.45 8.00 -32.60
C MET A 382 -14.79 8.90 -31.56
N VAL A 383 -13.88 9.81 -31.97
CA VAL A 383 -13.08 10.65 -31.04
C VAL A 383 -13.88 11.31 -29.90
N PRO A 384 -15.10 11.87 -30.09
CA PRO A 384 -15.89 12.40 -28.97
C PRO A 384 -16.21 11.37 -27.87
N LEU A 385 -16.38 10.09 -28.23
CA LEU A 385 -16.58 8.98 -27.28
C LEU A 385 -15.26 8.55 -26.59
N LEU A 386 -14.11 8.76 -27.24
CA LEU A 386 -12.79 8.58 -26.60
C LEU A 386 -12.53 9.69 -25.59
N CYS A 387 -12.87 10.95 -25.91
CA CYS A 387 -12.82 12.06 -24.97
C CYS A 387 -13.67 11.77 -23.72
N LEU A 388 -14.87 11.19 -23.89
CA LEU A 388 -15.70 10.73 -22.76
C LEU A 388 -15.02 9.63 -21.93
N SER A 389 -14.31 8.69 -22.58
CA SER A 389 -13.55 7.64 -21.87
C SER A 389 -12.50 8.26 -20.94
N VAL A 390 -11.72 9.23 -21.45
CA VAL A 390 -10.69 9.94 -20.69
C VAL A 390 -11.28 10.69 -19.48
N ILE A 391 -12.49 11.24 -19.58
CA ILE A 391 -13.19 11.87 -18.45
C ILE A 391 -13.52 10.83 -17.38
N LEU A 392 -14.19 9.73 -17.75
CA LEU A 392 -14.60 8.69 -16.82
C LEU A 392 -13.40 8.04 -16.11
N ASP A 393 -12.41 7.62 -16.89
CA ASP A 393 -11.21 6.92 -16.42
C ASP A 393 -10.38 7.76 -15.43
N SER A 394 -10.40 9.09 -15.56
CA SER A 394 -9.62 10.01 -14.71
C SER A 394 -10.17 10.10 -13.28
N VAL A 395 -11.41 9.67 -13.02
CA VAL A 395 -12.04 9.69 -11.69
C VAL A 395 -11.69 8.44 -10.87
N VAL A 396 -11.31 7.32 -11.51
CA VAL A 396 -11.25 6.00 -10.87
C VAL A 396 -9.91 5.68 -10.19
N ARG A 397 -8.77 6.09 -10.78
CA ARG A 397 -7.41 5.57 -10.47
C ARG A 397 -6.86 5.89 -9.04
N GLY A 398 -7.69 6.33 -8.08
CA GLY A 398 -7.26 7.01 -6.84
C GLY A 398 -7.41 6.28 -5.50
N THR A 399 -8.15 5.16 -5.40
CA THR A 399 -8.42 4.50 -4.11
C THR A 399 -7.93 3.05 -4.05
N GLY A 400 -7.16 2.71 -3.01
CA GLY A 400 -6.48 1.42 -2.83
C GLY A 400 -7.38 0.20 -2.51
N TRP A 401 -8.61 0.17 -3.01
CA TRP A 401 -9.68 -0.75 -2.61
C TRP A 401 -9.74 -1.99 -3.52
N GLN A 402 -8.57 -2.51 -3.91
CA GLN A 402 -8.38 -3.54 -4.96
C GLN A 402 -9.33 -4.76 -4.84
N HIS A 403 -9.51 -5.31 -3.63
CA HIS A 403 -10.36 -6.49 -3.41
C HIS A 403 -11.87 -6.22 -3.59
N ILE A 404 -12.32 -4.96 -3.44
CA ILE A 404 -13.69 -4.54 -3.76
C ILE A 404 -13.79 -4.15 -5.24
N GLY A 405 -12.73 -3.54 -5.80
CA GLY A 405 -12.58 -3.27 -7.23
C GLY A 405 -12.80 -4.51 -8.10
N ALA A 406 -12.28 -5.68 -7.71
CA ALA A 406 -12.52 -6.93 -8.43
C ALA A 406 -14.03 -7.27 -8.60
N TRP A 407 -14.82 -7.11 -7.54
CA TRP A 407 -16.27 -7.36 -7.59
C TRP A 407 -17.03 -6.25 -8.34
N VAL A 408 -16.61 -4.99 -8.18
CA VAL A 408 -17.19 -3.86 -8.92
C VAL A 408 -16.92 -4.00 -10.42
N ASN A 409 -15.70 -4.39 -10.82
CA ASN A 409 -15.34 -4.66 -12.22
C ASN A 409 -16.19 -5.79 -12.80
N LEU A 410 -16.40 -6.88 -12.04
CA LEU A 410 -17.25 -7.99 -12.47
C LEU A 410 -18.70 -7.53 -12.72
N GLY A 411 -19.30 -6.82 -11.76
CA GLY A 411 -20.67 -6.30 -11.92
C GLY A 411 -20.78 -5.29 -13.07
N ALA A 412 -19.94 -4.25 -13.05
CA ALA A 412 -20.02 -3.14 -13.99
C ALA A 412 -19.73 -3.56 -15.43
N PHE A 413 -18.67 -4.34 -15.70
CA PHE A 413 -18.33 -4.75 -17.05
C PHE A 413 -19.08 -6.00 -17.52
N TYR A 414 -19.22 -7.05 -16.71
CA TYR A 414 -19.75 -8.34 -17.20
C TYR A 414 -21.27 -8.48 -17.04
N LEU A 415 -21.88 -7.84 -16.03
CA LEU A 415 -23.33 -7.87 -15.85
C LEU A 415 -24.04 -6.69 -16.54
N CYS A 416 -23.35 -5.57 -16.77
CA CYS A 416 -23.91 -4.39 -17.43
C CYS A 416 -23.22 -4.06 -18.77
N GLY A 417 -21.93 -3.72 -18.76
CA GLY A 417 -21.23 -3.14 -19.92
C GLY A 417 -21.22 -4.02 -21.17
N ILE A 418 -20.82 -5.30 -21.05
CA ILE A 418 -20.76 -6.26 -22.16
C ILE A 418 -22.17 -6.63 -22.66
N PRO A 419 -23.17 -6.94 -21.80
CA PRO A 419 -24.55 -7.13 -22.25
C PRO A 419 -25.13 -5.92 -23.01
N VAL A 420 -24.87 -4.69 -22.53
CA VAL A 420 -25.27 -3.46 -23.25
C VAL A 420 -24.50 -3.32 -24.57
N ALA A 421 -23.20 -3.59 -24.59
CA ALA A 421 -22.37 -3.56 -25.81
C ALA A 421 -22.95 -4.47 -26.90
N ILE A 422 -23.27 -5.72 -26.53
CA ILE A 422 -23.86 -6.72 -27.45
C ILE A 422 -25.25 -6.26 -27.92
N ALA A 423 -26.12 -5.80 -27.03
CA ALA A 423 -27.46 -5.35 -27.39
C ALA A 423 -27.43 -4.13 -28.33
N LEU A 424 -26.60 -3.13 -28.04
CA LEU A 424 -26.44 -1.94 -28.89
C LEU A 424 -25.83 -2.29 -30.25
N ALA A 425 -24.79 -3.14 -30.28
CA ALA A 425 -24.05 -3.45 -31.50
C ALA A 425 -24.83 -4.34 -32.47
N PHE A 426 -25.40 -5.44 -31.98
CA PHE A 426 -26.02 -6.48 -32.81
C PHE A 426 -27.54 -6.31 -32.96
N TRP A 427 -28.27 -6.00 -31.86
CA TRP A 427 -29.73 -5.90 -31.91
C TRP A 427 -30.20 -4.52 -32.40
N LEU A 428 -29.65 -3.43 -31.86
CA LEU A 428 -29.91 -2.07 -32.36
C LEU A 428 -29.01 -1.67 -33.55
N GLN A 429 -28.19 -2.60 -34.06
CA GLN A 429 -27.35 -2.44 -35.26
C GLN A 429 -26.40 -1.22 -35.24
N LEU A 430 -26.02 -0.73 -34.04
CA LEU A 430 -25.06 0.37 -33.88
C LEU A 430 -23.60 -0.08 -34.08
N ARG A 431 -23.37 -1.38 -34.36
CA ARG A 431 -22.05 -1.98 -34.66
C ARG A 431 -20.97 -1.54 -33.65
N GLY A 432 -19.79 -1.14 -34.11
CA GLY A 432 -18.68 -0.73 -33.25
C GLY A 432 -18.99 0.46 -32.34
N ARG A 433 -19.83 1.41 -32.78
CA ARG A 433 -20.36 2.47 -31.89
C ARG A 433 -21.15 1.87 -30.73
N GLY A 434 -21.97 0.85 -31.00
CA GLY A 434 -22.72 0.11 -29.98
C GLY A 434 -21.80 -0.59 -28.98
N LEU A 435 -20.76 -1.28 -29.47
CA LEU A 435 -19.76 -1.92 -28.61
C LEU A 435 -19.04 -0.90 -27.71
N TRP A 436 -18.64 0.25 -28.28
CA TRP A 436 -17.97 1.30 -27.51
C TRP A 436 -18.89 1.94 -26.46
N ILE A 437 -20.13 2.27 -26.81
CA ILE A 437 -21.08 2.86 -25.85
C ILE A 437 -21.34 1.88 -24.69
N GLY A 438 -21.48 0.58 -24.96
CA GLY A 438 -21.65 -0.43 -23.92
C GLY A 438 -20.46 -0.55 -22.97
N ILE A 439 -19.23 -0.57 -23.47
CA ILE A 439 -18.06 -0.60 -22.57
C ILE A 439 -17.94 0.70 -21.74
N GLN A 440 -18.34 1.86 -22.27
CA GLN A 440 -18.42 3.11 -21.49
C GLN A 440 -19.53 3.09 -20.42
N VAL A 441 -20.66 2.42 -20.65
CA VAL A 441 -21.68 2.17 -19.60
C VAL A 441 -21.08 1.30 -18.48
N GLY A 442 -20.24 0.33 -18.83
CA GLY A 442 -19.42 -0.43 -17.89
C GLY A 442 -18.49 0.46 -17.06
N THR A 443 -17.67 1.28 -17.73
CA THR A 443 -16.76 2.24 -17.05
C THR A 443 -17.54 3.19 -16.14
N PHE A 444 -18.65 3.79 -16.60
CA PHE A 444 -19.48 4.69 -15.78
C PHE A 444 -20.06 3.99 -14.54
N GLY A 445 -20.51 2.73 -14.67
CA GLY A 445 -20.94 1.92 -13.52
C GLY A 445 -19.80 1.64 -12.54
N GLN A 446 -18.61 1.31 -13.05
CA GLN A 446 -17.40 1.07 -12.26
C GLN A 446 -17.00 2.32 -11.47
N VAL A 447 -16.95 3.49 -12.13
CA VAL A 447 -16.70 4.81 -11.51
C VAL A 447 -17.71 5.04 -10.39
N SER A 448 -19.00 4.97 -10.71
CA SER A 448 -20.09 5.32 -9.79
C SER A 448 -20.07 4.45 -8.52
N LEU A 449 -19.85 3.15 -8.68
CA LEU A 449 -19.77 2.20 -7.57
C LEU A 449 -18.50 2.43 -6.72
N LEU A 450 -17.33 2.64 -7.32
CA LEU A 450 -16.10 2.92 -6.58
C LEU A 450 -16.15 4.28 -5.86
N SER A 451 -16.73 5.31 -6.49
CA SER A 451 -16.96 6.60 -5.84
C SER A 451 -17.93 6.48 -4.65
N LEU A 452 -19.04 5.74 -4.79
CA LEU A 452 -19.99 5.52 -3.69
C LEU A 452 -19.32 4.74 -2.54
N VAL A 453 -18.60 3.66 -2.84
CA VAL A 453 -17.81 2.89 -1.85
C VAL A 453 -16.79 3.77 -1.13
N THR A 454 -16.17 4.72 -1.83
CA THR A 454 -15.19 5.67 -1.28
C THR A 454 -15.85 6.75 -0.40
N ILE A 455 -17.03 7.24 -0.78
CA ILE A 455 -17.78 8.25 -0.02
C ILE A 455 -18.36 7.62 1.26
N CYS A 456 -18.85 6.38 1.18
CA CYS A 456 -19.34 5.62 2.33
C CYS A 456 -18.22 4.97 3.18
N ALA A 457 -16.95 5.25 2.89
CA ALA A 457 -15.83 4.71 3.65
C ALA A 457 -15.69 5.38 5.02
N ASN A 458 -15.65 4.58 6.10
CA ASN A 458 -15.16 5.08 7.38
C ASN A 458 -13.62 5.18 7.33
N TRP A 459 -13.12 6.40 7.11
CA TRP A 459 -11.69 6.70 6.97
C TRP A 459 -10.91 6.51 8.27
N GLU A 460 -11.51 6.75 9.44
CA GLU A 460 -10.90 6.54 10.75
C GLU A 460 -10.61 5.05 11.00
N LYS A 461 -11.58 4.19 10.67
CA LYS A 461 -11.41 2.73 10.72
C LYS A 461 -10.32 2.26 9.76
N GLN A 462 -10.17 2.88 8.58
CA GLN A 462 -9.07 2.53 7.67
C GLN A 462 -7.71 3.04 8.17
N ALA A 463 -7.65 4.22 8.81
CA ALA A 463 -6.43 4.70 9.47
C ALA A 463 -6.02 3.80 10.65
N SER A 464 -6.99 3.35 11.45
CA SER A 464 -6.81 2.35 12.51
C SER A 464 -6.28 1.02 11.94
N ASN A 465 -6.95 0.43 10.94
CA ASN A 465 -6.50 -0.78 10.25
C ASN A 465 -5.06 -0.65 9.69
N ALA A 466 -4.70 0.51 9.15
CA ALA A 466 -3.37 0.78 8.61
C ALA A 466 -2.31 0.88 9.73
N ARG A 467 -2.65 1.56 10.83
CA ARG A 467 -1.81 1.68 12.03
C ARG A 467 -1.53 0.31 12.65
N GLU A 468 -2.56 -0.55 12.80
CA GLU A 468 -2.40 -1.91 13.32
C GLU A 468 -1.45 -2.77 12.48
N ARG A 469 -1.58 -2.75 11.14
CA ARG A 469 -0.69 -3.48 10.22
C ARG A 469 0.79 -3.07 10.35
N ILE A 470 1.05 -1.79 10.66
CA ILE A 470 2.42 -1.30 10.91
C ILE A 470 2.97 -1.83 12.24
N PHE A 471 2.12 -1.98 13.27
CA PHE A 471 2.53 -2.52 14.57
C PHE A 471 2.61 -4.05 14.61
N GLU A 472 1.91 -4.79 13.76
CA GLU A 472 2.13 -6.23 13.60
C GLU A 472 3.40 -6.57 12.79
N GLY A 473 3.90 -5.64 11.98
CA GLY A 473 5.07 -5.83 11.12
C GLY A 473 6.44 -5.71 11.81
N ARG A 474 6.50 -5.19 13.05
CA ARG A 474 7.77 -4.95 13.77
C ARG A 474 8.14 -6.15 14.66
N PRO A 475 9.29 -6.83 14.44
CA PRO A 475 9.93 -7.59 15.51
C PRO A 475 10.26 -6.65 16.67
N PRO A 476 10.32 -7.14 17.93
CA PRO A 476 10.86 -6.33 19.01
C PRO A 476 12.34 -6.06 18.74
N GLU A 477 12.72 -4.78 18.64
CA GLU A 477 14.12 -4.38 18.59
C GLU A 477 14.78 -4.72 19.93
N VAL A 478 15.63 -5.75 19.91
CA VAL A 478 16.35 -6.20 21.10
C VAL A 478 17.47 -5.21 21.41
N ASN A 479 17.43 -4.59 22.60
CA ASN A 479 18.50 -3.73 23.12
C ASN A 479 19.84 -4.50 23.21
N GLY A 480 20.61 -4.45 22.13
CA GLY A 480 21.67 -5.42 21.83
C GLY A 480 23.11 -4.97 22.13
N LEU A 481 23.32 -4.18 23.19
CA LEU A 481 24.66 -3.66 23.56
C LEU A 481 25.17 -4.02 24.96
N CYS A 482 24.45 -4.83 25.76
CA CYS A 482 24.91 -5.20 27.11
C CYS A 482 25.14 -6.71 27.34
N GLU A 483 24.52 -7.61 26.57
CA GLU A 483 24.68 -9.07 26.75
C GLU A 483 25.34 -9.74 25.54
N LYS A 484 26.67 -9.70 25.49
CA LYS A 484 27.47 -10.55 24.58
C LYS A 484 28.79 -11.04 25.16
N ALA A 485 28.86 -11.11 26.49
CA ALA A 485 30.02 -11.53 27.26
C ALA A 485 29.87 -12.91 27.94
N GLU A 486 28.87 -13.74 27.56
CA GLU A 486 28.73 -15.07 28.19
C GLU A 486 28.11 -16.18 27.31
N SER A 487 28.45 -17.43 27.65
CA SER A 487 27.76 -18.69 27.26
C SER A 487 27.70 -19.12 25.77
N ARG A 488 28.87 -19.25 25.12
CA ARG A 488 29.04 -20.03 23.87
C ARG A 488 28.78 -21.54 24.09
N ALA A 489 27.53 -22.00 24.12
CA ALA A 489 27.19 -23.39 24.51
C ALA A 489 26.17 -24.12 23.60
N ARG A 490 26.68 -25.14 22.87
CA ARG A 490 26.02 -26.37 22.36
C ARG A 490 24.67 -26.26 21.63
N ASN A 491 24.74 -26.50 20.33
CA ASN A 491 23.63 -26.93 19.46
C ASN A 491 23.39 -28.45 19.59
N LYS A 492 22.13 -28.95 19.54
CA LYS A 492 21.79 -30.29 19.02
C LYS A 492 20.29 -30.61 18.88
N ASP A 493 19.99 -31.43 17.86
CA ASP A 493 18.91 -32.45 17.77
C ASP A 493 17.43 -32.01 17.79
N GLY A 494 17.09 -31.09 16.88
CA GLY A 494 16.06 -31.27 15.83
C GLY A 494 14.66 -31.85 16.12
N LYS A 495 13.63 -31.00 15.92
CA LYS A 495 12.32 -31.41 15.35
C LYS A 495 11.71 -30.28 14.52
N LEU A 496 11.21 -30.61 13.33
CA LEU A 496 10.61 -29.64 12.39
C LEU A 496 9.15 -29.35 12.80
N SER A 497 8.71 -28.08 12.73
CA SER A 497 7.30 -27.72 12.94
C SER A 497 6.77 -26.82 11.82
N ILE A 498 5.50 -27.04 11.47
CA ILE A 498 4.84 -26.56 10.26
C ILE A 498 4.53 -25.05 10.40
N PRO A 499 4.99 -24.17 9.50
CA PRO A 499 4.74 -22.74 9.60
C PRO A 499 3.49 -22.33 8.83
N GLN A 500 2.29 -22.36 9.43
CA GLN A 500 1.12 -21.69 8.83
C GLN A 500 0.14 -20.99 9.81
N TRP A 501 -0.24 -19.77 9.42
CA TRP A 501 -1.60 -19.22 9.40
C TRP A 501 -2.45 -19.37 10.68
N VAL A 502 -2.47 -18.33 11.52
CA VAL A 502 -3.42 -18.21 12.65
C VAL A 502 -4.59 -17.27 12.35
N GLY A 503 -4.37 -16.13 11.67
CA GLY A 503 -5.42 -15.13 11.43
C GLY A 503 -6.65 -15.65 10.67
N ALA A 504 -6.46 -16.33 9.53
CA ALA A 504 -7.57 -16.92 8.78
C ALA A 504 -8.18 -18.17 9.44
N VAL A 505 -7.47 -18.80 10.39
CA VAL A 505 -7.99 -19.91 11.19
C VAL A 505 -8.82 -19.38 12.37
N TRP A 506 -8.54 -18.18 12.87
CA TRP A 506 -9.31 -17.52 13.93
C TRP A 506 -10.79 -17.37 13.55
N GLU A 507 -11.08 -16.78 12.39
CA GLU A 507 -12.46 -16.60 11.92
C GLU A 507 -13.12 -17.92 11.49
N ALA A 508 -12.34 -18.92 11.04
CA ALA A 508 -12.86 -20.25 10.76
C ALA A 508 -13.24 -21.02 12.04
N CYS A 509 -12.47 -20.87 13.12
CA CYS A 509 -12.72 -21.54 14.40
C CYS A 509 -13.85 -20.88 15.21
N SER A 510 -13.98 -19.54 15.19
CA SER A 510 -15.10 -18.86 15.84
C SER A 510 -16.46 -19.28 15.25
N ALA A 511 -16.51 -19.51 13.93
CA ALA A 511 -17.69 -20.04 13.23
C ALA A 511 -18.00 -21.52 13.53
N LEU A 512 -17.10 -22.28 14.17
CA LEU A 512 -17.20 -23.75 14.30
C LEU A 512 -17.25 -24.30 15.74
N LYS A 513 -17.20 -23.45 16.78
CA LYS A 513 -17.30 -23.85 18.22
C LYS A 513 -16.40 -25.04 18.62
N MET A 514 -15.20 -25.12 18.06
CA MET A 514 -14.17 -26.09 18.44
C MET A 514 -12.95 -25.34 18.98
N THR A 515 -12.63 -25.53 20.26
CA THR A 515 -11.60 -24.77 20.99
C THR A 515 -10.19 -25.32 20.81
N PRO A 516 -9.25 -24.58 20.19
CA PRO A 516 -7.85 -24.95 20.11
C PRO A 516 -6.98 -24.13 21.09
N ALA A 517 -5.82 -24.66 21.50
CA ALA A 517 -4.89 -23.97 22.40
C ALA A 517 -4.36 -22.61 21.85
N THR A 518 -4.57 -22.32 20.56
CA THR A 518 -4.30 -21.03 19.93
C THR A 518 -5.10 -19.88 20.54
N ASN A 519 -6.35 -20.09 20.93
CA ASN A 519 -7.21 -19.02 21.47
C ASN A 519 -6.63 -18.48 22.78
N ILE A 520 -6.28 -19.39 23.69
CA ILE A 520 -5.70 -19.03 24.97
C ILE A 520 -4.28 -18.47 24.83
N THR A 521 -3.50 -18.99 23.88
CA THR A 521 -2.18 -18.43 23.53
C THR A 521 -2.30 -16.99 23.01
N ALA A 522 -3.34 -16.67 22.25
CA ALA A 522 -3.63 -15.31 21.78
C ALA A 522 -4.07 -14.39 22.94
N ILE A 523 -4.93 -14.88 23.83
CA ILE A 523 -5.36 -14.14 25.04
C ILE A 523 -4.16 -13.76 25.93
N GLY A 524 -3.28 -14.73 26.23
CA GLY A 524 -2.06 -14.46 27.01
C GLY A 524 -1.12 -13.44 26.36
N ARG A 525 -0.98 -13.49 25.03
CA ARG A 525 -0.23 -12.47 24.26
C ARG A 525 -0.90 -11.10 24.32
N ALA A 526 -2.23 -11.02 24.29
CA ALA A 526 -2.97 -9.77 24.40
C ALA A 526 -2.83 -9.14 25.80
N MET A 527 -2.92 -9.93 26.88
CA MET A 527 -2.59 -9.46 28.23
C MET A 527 -1.14 -8.97 28.34
N THR A 528 -0.20 -9.66 27.68
CA THR A 528 1.21 -9.26 27.65
C THR A 528 1.41 -7.91 26.93
N LYS A 529 0.65 -7.60 25.87
CA LYS A 529 0.65 -6.26 25.26
C LYS A 529 0.17 -5.19 26.24
N VAL A 530 -0.88 -5.45 27.04
CA VAL A 530 -1.33 -4.49 28.08
C VAL A 530 -0.23 -4.28 29.14
N ALA A 531 0.42 -5.35 29.58
CA ALA A 531 1.54 -5.26 30.53
C ALA A 531 2.76 -4.47 30.00
N VAL A 532 2.93 -4.38 28.68
CA VAL A 532 3.92 -3.48 28.06
C VAL A 532 3.41 -2.04 28.10
N SER A 533 2.18 -1.76 27.67
CA SER A 533 1.58 -0.42 27.71
C SER A 533 1.62 0.20 29.12
N VAL A 534 1.20 -0.55 30.14
CA VAL A 534 1.24 -0.12 31.55
C VAL A 534 2.67 0.13 32.04
N LYS A 535 3.67 -0.59 31.51
CA LYS A 535 5.09 -0.37 31.83
C LYS A 535 5.64 0.88 31.14
N ASP A 536 5.15 1.21 29.95
CA ASP A 536 5.55 2.41 29.20
C ASP A 536 4.98 3.68 29.87
N VAL A 537 3.70 3.69 30.24
CA VAL A 537 3.10 4.76 31.08
C VAL A 537 3.85 4.90 32.41
N LEU A 538 4.20 3.79 33.08
CA LEU A 538 4.99 3.80 34.32
C LEU A 538 6.44 4.32 34.16
N ARG A 539 6.99 4.36 32.92
CA ARG A 539 8.25 5.06 32.65
C ARG A 539 7.99 6.57 32.58
N GLU A 540 7.02 6.98 31.77
CA GLU A 540 6.72 8.39 31.52
C GLU A 540 6.30 9.13 32.81
N MET A 541 5.48 8.52 33.67
CA MET A 541 5.16 9.07 34.99
C MET A 541 6.38 9.27 35.91
N LYS A 542 7.49 8.53 35.69
CA LYS A 542 8.72 8.65 36.49
C LYS A 542 9.69 9.72 35.99
N GLU A 543 9.33 10.43 34.92
CA GLU A 543 10.10 11.55 34.38
C GLU A 543 9.58 12.91 34.93
N LEU A 544 8.50 12.91 35.73
CA LEU A 544 7.95 14.06 36.45
C LEU A 544 8.95 14.62 37.49
N LYS A 545 9.00 15.95 37.63
CA LYS A 545 9.93 16.68 38.51
C LYS A 545 9.20 17.56 39.54
N PRO A 546 9.81 17.80 40.72
CA PRO A 546 9.32 18.79 41.67
C PRO A 546 9.88 20.19 41.35
N VAL A 547 9.15 21.23 41.77
CA VAL A 547 9.66 22.63 41.80
C VAL A 547 11.00 22.70 42.51
N SER A 548 11.99 23.35 41.89
CA SER A 548 13.28 23.63 42.50
C SER A 548 13.16 24.74 43.55
N SER A 549 13.75 24.53 44.73
CA SER A 549 13.62 25.44 45.88
C SER A 549 14.98 25.89 46.43
N ASP A 550 15.83 26.47 45.57
CA ASP A 550 16.95 27.31 46.02
C ASP A 550 17.47 28.23 44.88
N PRO A 551 17.59 29.56 45.08
CA PRO A 551 17.98 30.51 44.04
C PRO A 551 19.45 31.02 44.15
N THR A 552 20.42 30.15 44.47
CA THR A 552 21.86 30.50 44.50
C THR A 552 22.78 29.34 44.12
N ASP A 553 23.33 29.34 42.89
CA ASP A 553 24.78 29.28 42.61
C ASP A 553 25.09 28.96 41.12
N GLU A 554 25.25 30.01 40.30
CA GLU A 554 26.11 29.95 39.10
C GLU A 554 27.08 31.14 39.14
N SER A 555 28.21 30.97 39.84
CA SER A 555 29.29 31.98 39.89
C SER A 555 30.69 31.37 39.68
N SER A 556 31.02 31.08 38.42
CA SER A 556 32.41 30.78 38.02
C SER A 556 32.70 31.27 36.59
N ILE A 557 33.00 32.56 36.47
CA ILE A 557 33.51 33.21 35.24
C ILE A 557 35.04 33.17 35.27
N GLU A 558 35.69 32.82 34.14
CA GLU A 558 36.92 33.47 33.65
C GLU A 558 37.20 33.08 32.17
N PRO A 559 37.97 33.87 31.38
CA PRO A 559 37.27 34.78 30.48
C PRO A 559 37.73 34.74 29.01
N SER A 560 37.01 35.45 28.14
CA SER A 560 37.42 35.79 26.77
C SER A 560 37.43 37.31 26.56
N THR A 561 38.52 37.84 26.02
CA THR A 561 38.84 39.27 25.91
C THR A 561 38.14 39.97 24.73
N GLU A 562 37.76 41.25 24.92
CA GLU A 562 37.55 42.35 23.92
C GLU A 562 36.89 41.99 22.56
N ALA A 563 35.81 42.66 22.12
CA ALA A 563 35.84 44.09 21.78
C ALA A 563 34.45 44.70 21.45
N GLU A 564 34.42 46.05 21.47
CA GLU A 564 33.50 46.98 20.79
C GLU A 564 32.01 47.08 21.21
N ILE A 565 31.50 48.32 21.15
CA ILE A 565 30.16 48.80 21.56
C ILE A 565 29.74 49.90 20.58
N GLU A 566 28.53 49.83 20.02
CA GLU A 566 27.61 50.97 19.72
C GLU A 566 26.24 50.39 19.22
N PRO A 567 25.12 51.14 19.19
CA PRO A 567 23.96 50.73 19.99
C PRO A 567 22.58 50.71 19.25
N ASP A 568 21.53 50.74 20.07
CA ASP A 568 20.11 51.05 19.83
C ASP A 568 19.13 49.90 19.50
N ASP A 569 18.16 49.77 20.42
CA ASP A 569 16.72 49.48 20.30
C ASP A 569 16.21 48.22 19.56
N ASP A 570 15.69 47.27 20.36
CA ASP A 570 14.22 47.19 20.59
C ASP A 570 13.89 46.30 21.81
N GLU A 571 12.90 46.69 22.63
CA GLU A 571 12.43 45.87 23.76
C GLU A 571 11.53 44.72 23.27
N ILE A 572 11.87 43.47 23.61
CA ILE A 572 10.96 42.33 23.51
C ILE A 572 10.82 41.67 24.88
N LEU A 573 9.58 41.65 25.38
CA LEU A 573 9.20 41.00 26.64
C LEU A 573 9.50 39.50 26.57
N SER A 574 10.25 39.01 27.56
CA SER A 574 10.42 37.58 27.80
C SER A 574 9.17 37.01 28.46
N ASP A 575 8.18 36.59 27.65
CA ASP A 575 7.12 35.68 28.14
C ASP A 575 7.79 34.44 28.76
N GLY A 576 7.51 34.21 30.03
CA GLY A 576 8.26 33.26 30.86
C GLY A 576 7.98 31.80 30.52
N ASP A 577 8.99 30.95 30.77
CA ASP A 577 8.84 29.50 30.75
C ASP A 577 7.86 29.07 31.86
N LEU A 578 6.61 28.75 31.48
CA LEU A 578 5.58 28.23 32.37
C LEU A 578 5.95 26.78 32.75
N GLY A 579 6.76 26.67 33.80
CA GLY A 579 7.42 25.43 34.20
C GLY A 579 6.48 24.24 34.43
N ASN A 580 6.87 23.08 33.92
CA ASN A 580 6.19 21.79 34.11
C ASN A 580 6.43 21.17 35.52
N ASP A 581 6.82 21.98 36.49
CA ASP A 581 7.30 21.52 37.79
C ASP A 581 6.15 21.40 38.80
N LEU A 582 5.95 20.21 39.35
CA LEU A 582 4.85 19.93 40.28
C LEU A 582 5.10 20.52 41.66
N SER A 583 4.06 21.07 42.29
CA SER A 583 4.11 21.48 43.70
C SER A 583 4.38 20.29 44.63
N PRO A 584 4.82 20.52 45.89
CA PRO A 584 5.07 19.42 46.84
C PRO A 584 3.86 18.53 47.13
N GLU A 585 2.62 19.06 47.01
CA GLU A 585 1.40 18.28 47.20
C GLU A 585 1.02 17.47 45.93
N GLU A 586 1.06 18.08 44.74
CA GLU A 586 0.86 17.37 43.45
C GLU A 586 1.92 16.28 43.22
N MET A 587 3.17 16.52 43.62
CA MET A 587 4.24 15.53 43.61
C MET A 587 3.92 14.36 44.55
N ARG A 588 3.25 14.59 45.68
CA ARG A 588 2.83 13.54 46.62
C ARG A 588 1.71 12.68 46.02
N VAL A 589 0.75 13.29 45.34
CA VAL A 589 -0.28 12.60 44.54
C VAL A 589 0.38 11.77 43.42
N SER A 590 1.29 12.35 42.64
CA SER A 590 2.02 11.66 41.57
C SER A 590 2.82 10.45 42.08
N GLN A 591 3.50 10.56 43.23
CA GLN A 591 4.23 9.43 43.81
C GLN A 591 3.31 8.26 44.21
N LEU A 592 2.12 8.55 44.76
CA LEU A 592 1.13 7.52 45.09
C LEU A 592 0.51 6.90 43.82
N ALA A 593 0.25 7.69 42.78
CA ALA A 593 -0.23 7.20 41.49
C ALA A 593 0.83 6.33 40.77
N ILE A 594 2.11 6.70 40.81
CA ILE A 594 3.22 5.87 40.34
C ILE A 594 3.27 4.52 41.09
N ALA A 595 2.98 4.51 42.40
CA ALA A 595 2.88 3.27 43.18
C ALA A 595 1.68 2.42 42.73
N VAL A 596 0.50 3.02 42.54
CA VAL A 596 -0.70 2.35 42.00
C VAL A 596 -0.44 1.71 40.63
N VAL A 597 0.17 2.44 39.69
CA VAL A 597 0.48 1.89 38.35
C VAL A 597 1.57 0.81 38.43
N SER A 598 2.52 0.94 39.36
CA SER A 598 3.52 -0.10 39.62
C SER A 598 2.90 -1.41 40.13
N GLU A 599 1.97 -1.33 41.09
CA GLU A 599 1.25 -2.51 41.60
C GLU A 599 0.25 -3.07 40.59
N ALA A 600 -0.41 -2.24 39.78
CA ALA A 600 -1.24 -2.70 38.65
C ALA A 600 -0.42 -3.53 37.65
N LEU A 601 0.81 -3.11 37.36
CA LEU A 601 1.74 -3.87 36.55
C LEU A 601 2.16 -5.21 37.19
N VAL A 602 2.22 -5.30 38.52
CA VAL A 602 2.45 -6.57 39.24
C VAL A 602 1.22 -7.48 39.14
N VAL A 603 0.02 -6.96 39.40
CA VAL A 603 -1.25 -7.70 39.28
C VAL A 603 -1.41 -8.31 37.88
N ILE A 604 -1.15 -7.55 36.81
CA ILE A 604 -1.24 -8.06 35.43
C ILE A 604 -0.18 -9.15 35.17
N LYS A 605 1.04 -9.05 35.72
CA LYS A 605 2.07 -10.09 35.62
C LYS A 605 1.67 -11.37 36.37
N GLU A 606 1.12 -11.25 37.58
CA GLU A 606 0.61 -12.41 38.34
C GLU A 606 -0.62 -13.05 37.70
N LEU A 607 -1.49 -12.27 37.04
CA LEU A 607 -2.59 -12.78 36.22
C LEU A 607 -2.07 -13.65 35.07
N ILE A 608 -1.14 -13.12 34.27
CA ILE A 608 -0.51 -13.85 33.15
C ILE A 608 0.19 -15.12 33.65
N ARG A 609 0.89 -15.05 34.79
CA ARG A 609 1.58 -16.20 35.39
C ARG A 609 0.60 -17.27 35.89
N THR A 610 -0.48 -16.87 36.56
CA THR A 610 -1.50 -17.81 37.07
C THR A 610 -2.24 -18.51 35.94
N ILE A 611 -2.63 -17.78 34.89
CA ILE A 611 -3.20 -18.34 33.65
C ILE A 611 -2.21 -19.31 32.98
N SER A 612 -0.93 -18.92 32.89
CA SER A 612 0.15 -19.79 32.36
C SER A 612 0.46 -21.02 33.24
N GLY A 613 -0.02 -21.03 34.49
CA GLY A 613 0.01 -22.18 35.40
C GLY A 613 -1.17 -23.12 35.18
N LEU A 614 -2.40 -22.58 35.16
CA LEU A 614 -3.64 -23.32 34.87
C LEU A 614 -3.52 -24.13 33.57
N LEU A 615 -2.96 -23.51 32.52
CA LEU A 615 -2.76 -24.13 31.20
C LEU A 615 -1.81 -25.34 31.17
N LYS A 616 -1.09 -25.61 32.26
CA LYS A 616 -0.20 -26.78 32.39
C LYS A 616 -0.83 -27.92 33.21
N LEU A 617 -2.02 -27.71 33.76
CA LEU A 617 -2.70 -28.64 34.69
C LEU A 617 -3.93 -29.33 34.08
N GLU A 618 -4.55 -28.77 33.05
CA GLU A 618 -5.86 -29.23 32.58
C GLU A 618 -5.80 -30.26 31.43
N ASN A 619 -6.75 -31.20 31.45
CA ASN A 619 -6.94 -32.27 30.45
C ASN A 619 -8.21 -31.94 29.61
N PRO A 620 -8.23 -32.10 28.28
CA PRO A 620 -8.86 -31.12 27.37
C PRO A 620 -10.40 -31.13 27.26
N ASN A 621 -11.13 -31.82 28.14
CA ASN A 621 -12.58 -32.00 28.02
C ASN A 621 -13.44 -30.92 28.73
N GLY A 622 -12.83 -29.92 29.39
CA GLY A 622 -13.53 -28.81 30.07
C GLY A 622 -13.59 -27.48 29.29
N GLY A 623 -13.01 -27.44 28.09
CA GLY A 623 -12.45 -26.21 27.49
C GLY A 623 -13.37 -25.05 27.11
N SER A 624 -14.70 -25.14 27.22
CA SER A 624 -15.60 -24.00 26.93
C SER A 624 -15.49 -22.92 28.01
N ASN A 625 -15.73 -23.30 29.26
CA ASN A 625 -15.87 -22.35 30.36
C ASN A 625 -14.56 -21.62 30.66
N LEU A 626 -13.42 -22.31 30.47
CA LEU A 626 -12.09 -21.70 30.59
C LEU A 626 -11.90 -20.57 29.58
N VAL A 627 -12.28 -20.76 28.31
CA VAL A 627 -12.11 -19.73 27.27
C VAL A 627 -12.99 -18.51 27.57
N ASP A 628 -14.26 -18.73 27.93
CA ASP A 628 -15.18 -17.64 28.30
C ASP A 628 -14.65 -16.83 29.50
N SER A 629 -14.15 -17.49 30.54
CA SER A 629 -13.53 -16.83 31.70
C SER A 629 -12.25 -16.07 31.33
N LEU A 630 -11.41 -16.62 30.45
CA LEU A 630 -10.18 -15.97 29.97
C LEU A 630 -10.47 -14.74 29.09
N GLU A 631 -11.55 -14.74 28.32
CA GLU A 631 -11.99 -13.56 27.56
C GLU A 631 -12.51 -12.44 28.48
N LYS A 632 -13.25 -12.76 29.54
CA LYS A 632 -13.61 -11.78 30.59
C LYS A 632 -12.36 -11.19 31.26
N LEU A 633 -11.42 -12.03 31.67
CA LEU A 633 -10.17 -11.59 32.31
C LEU A 633 -9.32 -10.73 31.37
N LEU A 634 -9.31 -11.02 30.07
CA LEU A 634 -8.69 -10.16 29.06
C LEU A 634 -9.41 -8.81 28.94
N LYS A 635 -10.75 -8.79 28.99
CA LYS A 635 -11.53 -7.54 28.97
C LYS A 635 -11.17 -6.67 30.18
N MET A 636 -11.23 -7.22 31.39
CA MET A 636 -10.85 -6.52 32.63
C MET A 636 -9.39 -6.05 32.57
N CYS A 637 -8.47 -6.86 32.05
CA CYS A 637 -7.07 -6.49 31.89
C CYS A 637 -6.88 -5.28 30.97
N LYS A 638 -7.58 -5.24 29.84
CA LYS A 638 -7.59 -4.07 28.94
C LYS A 638 -8.15 -2.83 29.62
N GLU A 639 -9.23 -2.97 30.38
CA GLU A 639 -9.89 -1.86 31.06
C GLU A 639 -9.00 -1.25 32.15
N ILE A 640 -8.30 -2.06 32.95
CA ILE A 640 -7.24 -1.56 33.86
C ILE A 640 -6.14 -0.84 33.06
N GLY A 641 -5.77 -1.33 31.88
CA GLY A 641 -4.82 -0.65 31.00
C GLY A 641 -5.27 0.73 30.55
N ILE A 642 -6.56 0.90 30.22
CA ILE A 642 -7.16 2.20 29.87
C ILE A 642 -7.18 3.13 31.09
N GLN A 643 -7.54 2.61 32.27
CA GLN A 643 -7.59 3.43 33.49
C GLN A 643 -6.21 3.80 34.02
N VAL A 644 -5.17 3.05 33.69
CA VAL A 644 -3.76 3.45 33.91
C VAL A 644 -3.35 4.60 32.98
N ASP A 645 -3.79 4.58 31.72
CA ASP A 645 -3.54 5.64 30.73
C ASP A 645 -4.25 6.95 31.14
N GLU A 646 -5.53 6.84 31.54
CA GLU A 646 -6.36 7.91 32.11
C GLU A 646 -5.71 8.49 33.39
N LEU A 647 -5.31 7.63 34.34
CA LEU A 647 -4.59 8.04 35.56
C LEU A 647 -3.23 8.70 35.28
N GLY A 648 -2.50 8.26 34.26
CA GLY A 648 -1.23 8.85 33.87
C GLY A 648 -1.40 10.26 33.26
N ALA A 649 -2.43 10.45 32.44
CA ALA A 649 -2.75 11.75 31.84
C ALA A 649 -3.16 12.81 32.88
N CYS A 650 -3.93 12.42 33.91
CA CYS A 650 -4.44 13.36 34.93
C CYS A 650 -3.39 13.87 35.94
N LEU A 651 -2.11 13.43 35.86
CA LEU A 651 -1.02 13.88 36.75
C LEU A 651 -0.24 15.10 36.22
N TYR A 652 -0.42 15.47 34.96
CA TYR A 652 0.15 16.71 34.42
C TYR A 652 -0.60 17.92 35.03
N PRO A 653 0.09 19.03 35.32
CA PRO A 653 -0.56 20.17 35.98
C PRO A 653 -1.49 20.93 35.00
N PRO A 654 -2.67 21.41 35.46
CA PRO A 654 -3.25 21.20 36.78
C PRO A 654 -3.86 19.79 36.94
N GLN A 655 -3.58 19.12 38.07
CA GLN A 655 -4.00 17.74 38.27
C GLN A 655 -5.53 17.57 38.38
N GLU A 656 -6.11 16.69 37.57
CA GLU A 656 -7.56 16.42 37.58
C GLU A 656 -7.97 15.47 38.72
N VAL A 657 -7.94 15.99 39.96
CA VAL A 657 -8.37 15.34 41.21
C VAL A 657 -9.64 14.46 41.07
N PRO A 658 -10.74 14.90 40.42
CA PRO A 658 -11.93 14.06 40.23
C PRO A 658 -11.71 12.86 39.29
N ALA A 659 -10.88 13.02 38.26
CA ALA A 659 -10.58 11.98 37.28
C ALA A 659 -9.58 10.95 37.84
N ILE A 660 -8.56 11.40 38.58
CA ILE A 660 -7.65 10.54 39.36
C ILE A 660 -8.45 9.60 40.28
N LYS A 661 -9.45 10.15 40.98
CA LYS A 661 -10.35 9.38 41.84
C LYS A 661 -11.22 8.41 41.05
N ALA A 662 -11.87 8.86 39.97
CA ALA A 662 -12.71 8.01 39.14
C ALA A 662 -11.94 6.83 38.51
N ALA A 663 -10.70 7.05 38.06
CA ALA A 663 -9.81 6.00 37.58
C ALA A 663 -9.45 5.00 38.68
N SER A 664 -9.13 5.50 39.88
CA SER A 664 -8.79 4.67 41.05
C SER A 664 -9.95 3.73 41.46
N GLU A 665 -11.17 4.27 41.57
CA GLU A 665 -12.38 3.51 41.91
C GLU A 665 -12.66 2.41 40.87
N LYS A 666 -12.56 2.73 39.57
CA LYS A 666 -12.73 1.74 38.48
C LYS A 666 -11.66 0.64 38.54
N ILE A 667 -10.37 0.97 38.72
CA ILE A 667 -9.28 -0.02 38.83
C ILE A 667 -9.56 -0.95 40.01
N SER A 668 -9.97 -0.40 41.16
CA SER A 668 -10.36 -1.17 42.34
C SER A 668 -11.46 -2.20 42.02
N SER A 669 -12.53 -1.77 41.35
CA SER A 669 -13.64 -2.64 40.93
C SER A 669 -13.19 -3.77 39.99
N PHE A 670 -12.38 -3.47 38.97
CA PHE A 670 -11.92 -4.51 38.04
C PHE A 670 -10.97 -5.52 38.70
N VAL A 671 -10.26 -5.13 39.76
CA VAL A 671 -9.41 -6.04 40.55
C VAL A 671 -10.27 -6.98 41.41
N ASP A 672 -11.38 -6.50 41.98
CA ASP A 672 -12.38 -7.37 42.64
C ASP A 672 -13.02 -8.36 41.66
N ASP A 673 -13.48 -7.89 40.49
CA ASP A 673 -14.06 -8.76 39.45
C ASP A 673 -13.05 -9.82 38.96
N MET A 674 -11.78 -9.44 38.78
CA MET A 674 -10.71 -10.38 38.44
C MET A 674 -10.50 -11.43 39.53
N GLN A 675 -10.47 -11.04 40.81
CA GLN A 675 -10.31 -11.99 41.92
C GLN A 675 -11.49 -12.97 41.99
N SER A 676 -12.71 -12.50 41.72
CA SER A 676 -13.92 -13.34 41.64
C SER A 676 -13.84 -14.35 40.49
N GLU A 677 -13.55 -13.90 39.27
CA GLU A 677 -13.48 -14.78 38.09
C GLU A 677 -12.31 -15.78 38.19
N LEU A 678 -11.17 -15.41 38.81
CA LEU A 678 -10.05 -16.32 39.03
C LEU A 678 -10.28 -17.34 40.15
N GLN A 679 -11.12 -17.02 41.16
CA GLN A 679 -11.56 -17.99 42.18
C GLN A 679 -12.40 -19.11 41.56
N ASN A 680 -13.27 -18.77 40.61
CA ASN A 680 -14.08 -19.75 39.86
C ASN A 680 -13.22 -20.74 39.01
N LEU A 681 -11.95 -20.43 38.77
CA LEU A 681 -11.01 -21.25 37.99
C LEU A 681 -10.08 -22.15 38.84
N ASN A 682 -10.26 -22.23 40.17
CA ASN A 682 -9.48 -23.12 41.06
C ASN A 682 -7.93 -22.96 40.97
N GLY A 683 -7.44 -21.77 40.61
CA GLY A 683 -6.01 -21.51 40.47
C GLY A 683 -5.23 -21.47 41.80
N ASN A 684 -3.89 -21.55 41.72
CA ASN A 684 -3.03 -21.19 42.85
C ASN A 684 -3.00 -19.66 43.00
N LEU A 685 -3.94 -19.15 43.80
CA LEU A 685 -4.28 -17.73 43.88
C LEU A 685 -3.38 -16.91 44.82
N VAL A 686 -2.44 -17.53 45.55
CA VAL A 686 -1.74 -16.85 46.67
C VAL A 686 -0.98 -15.61 46.21
N ALA A 687 -0.13 -15.73 45.18
CA ALA A 687 0.67 -14.61 44.67
C ALA A 687 -0.20 -13.52 44.00
N PHE A 688 -1.21 -13.93 43.22
CA PHE A 688 -2.14 -13.00 42.57
C PHE A 688 -2.97 -12.21 43.59
N SER A 689 -3.56 -12.89 44.58
CA SER A 689 -4.34 -12.27 45.66
C SER A 689 -3.48 -11.34 46.52
N GLN A 690 -2.21 -11.70 46.77
CA GLN A 690 -1.27 -10.80 47.44
C GLN A 690 -1.02 -9.52 46.63
N ALA A 691 -0.77 -9.62 45.32
CA ALA A 691 -0.62 -8.45 44.45
C ALA A 691 -1.87 -7.57 44.41
N CYS A 692 -3.07 -8.18 44.32
CA CYS A 692 -4.34 -7.44 44.38
C CYS A 692 -4.52 -6.68 45.70
N ASN A 693 -4.07 -7.27 46.82
CA ASN A 693 -4.13 -6.62 48.14
C ASN A 693 -3.12 -5.47 48.26
N CYS A 694 -1.92 -5.59 47.68
CA CYS A 694 -0.95 -4.50 47.59
C CYS A 694 -1.54 -3.31 46.79
N LEU A 695 -2.05 -3.57 45.59
CA LEU A 695 -2.70 -2.57 44.74
C LEU A 695 -3.87 -1.87 45.45
N LYS A 696 -4.75 -2.62 46.13
CA LYS A 696 -5.86 -2.04 46.93
C LYS A 696 -5.37 -1.22 48.12
N SER A 697 -4.18 -1.49 48.66
CA SER A 697 -3.56 -0.63 49.69
C SER A 697 -3.06 0.68 49.10
N SER A 698 -2.42 0.65 47.93
CA SER A 698 -1.95 1.86 47.25
C SER A 698 -3.10 2.73 46.73
N LEU A 699 -4.16 2.11 46.20
CA LEU A 699 -5.38 2.82 45.77
C LEU A 699 -6.01 3.57 46.94
N ARG A 700 -6.19 2.92 48.10
CA ARG A 700 -6.72 3.58 49.31
C ARG A 700 -5.82 4.72 49.83
N GLN A 701 -4.50 4.60 49.67
CA GLN A 701 -3.58 5.68 50.01
C GLN A 701 -3.78 6.88 49.08
N LEU A 702 -3.83 6.66 47.77
CA LEU A 702 -4.12 7.70 46.77
C LEU A 702 -5.51 8.32 46.98
N GLU A 703 -6.55 7.52 47.20
CA GLU A 703 -7.90 7.99 47.54
C GLU A 703 -7.93 8.83 48.82
N SER A 704 -7.17 8.46 49.85
CA SER A 704 -7.09 9.23 51.11
C SER A 704 -6.29 10.53 50.97
N GLU A 705 -5.34 10.57 50.05
CA GLU A 705 -4.54 11.77 49.74
C GLU A 705 -5.38 12.78 48.95
N VAL A 706 -6.03 12.31 47.89
CA VAL A 706 -6.89 13.09 46.99
C VAL A 706 -8.18 13.55 47.69
N ALA A 707 -8.48 13.02 48.89
CA ALA A 707 -9.56 13.46 49.78
C ALA A 707 -9.09 14.32 50.98
N SER A 708 -7.82 14.74 51.02
CA SER A 708 -7.31 15.67 52.03
C SER A 708 -7.93 17.06 51.88
N PRO A 709 -8.23 17.81 52.95
CA PRO A 709 -8.76 19.17 52.84
C PRO A 709 -7.85 20.16 52.11
N ASN A 710 -6.52 20.01 52.27
CA ASN A 710 -5.52 20.96 51.75
C ASN A 710 -5.64 21.22 50.24
N THR A 711 -5.88 20.17 49.46
CA THR A 711 -5.91 20.22 47.98
C THR A 711 -7.20 20.81 47.41
N VAL A 712 -8.19 21.12 48.27
CA VAL A 712 -9.50 21.66 47.84
C VAL A 712 -9.62 23.17 48.10
N ASP A 713 -8.92 23.71 49.12
CA ASP A 713 -9.14 25.09 49.58
C ASP A 713 -8.37 26.20 48.81
N LEU A 714 -7.64 25.85 47.73
CA LEU A 714 -6.92 26.82 46.91
C LEU A 714 -7.81 27.52 45.87
N GLU A 715 -8.77 26.83 45.24
CA GLU A 715 -9.75 27.49 44.34
C GLU A 715 -10.65 28.48 45.10
N THR A 716 -11.09 28.11 46.31
CA THR A 716 -11.90 28.97 47.21
C THR A 716 -11.11 30.16 47.75
N SER A 717 -9.78 30.04 47.89
CA SER A 717 -8.92 31.14 48.34
C SER A 717 -8.66 32.18 47.24
N VAL A 718 -8.44 31.76 46.00
CA VAL A 718 -8.15 32.68 44.89
C VAL A 718 -9.38 33.51 44.49
N GLN A 719 -10.60 32.97 44.59
CA GLN A 719 -11.83 33.71 44.29
C GLN A 719 -12.22 34.78 45.33
N ASN A 720 -11.46 34.95 46.43
CA ASN A 720 -11.74 35.93 47.48
C ASN A 720 -10.73 37.09 47.57
N ILE A 721 -9.75 37.18 46.66
CA ILE A 721 -8.81 38.31 46.58
C ILE A 721 -9.21 39.26 45.44
N ASP A 722 -10.39 39.87 45.57
CA ASP A 722 -10.77 41.06 44.81
C ASP A 722 -11.76 41.91 45.63
N LEU A 723 -11.23 42.89 46.40
CA LEU A 723 -11.86 44.12 46.89
C LEU A 723 -10.99 44.82 47.97
N ASN A 724 -10.81 46.14 47.83
CA ASN A 724 -10.29 47.10 48.82
C ASN A 724 -8.80 47.00 49.26
N SER A 725 -7.89 47.58 48.46
CA SER A 725 -7.26 48.87 48.84
C SER A 725 -6.57 49.55 47.64
#